data_AF-A0A2J7RHK8-F1
#
_entry.id   AF-A0A2J7RHK8-F1
#
_cell.length_a   1.000
_cell.length_b   1.000
_cell.length_c   1.000
_cell.angle_alpha   90.00
_cell.angle_beta   90.00
_cell.angle_gamma   90.00
#
_symmetry.space_group_name_H-M   'P 1'
#
loop_
_entity.id
_entity.type
_entity.pdbx_description
1 polymer ?
#
loop_
_entity_poly.entity_id
_entity_poly.type
_entity_poly.pdbx_seq_one_letter_code
_entity_poly.pdbx_strand_id
1 'polypeptide(L)'
;MKTCLKCCLMELSLELSPSKKMEVCKIVHSAVRTSVSLLQKCQIKIKELVYSESGYKQGYSMSDVIVNLAALLDVNCKLTPGSTDYSEFKDGMCHAVPVTFENPLATVTLSSLLELVATLMGCSDLPLDTQSNCGMLLVLLIVVLDSTGGEWFKGLENQKVPWKVDLSAVSFQLNVCTGMLNALSTSELCCVHTVTGEPVINFIFHRLFDISKRSTADSGMVLGVSRALHLLSRKLLSTAIQLKDVSVVDDMLEFVWTHLEHYMDSVRHSASGILLNLVKLGSSLKQDGSDGCNVLSTIVETVMTIPVHSKSRYIGLAVLADEIGCQVLIDQIPDLVQSLLNSLADPTLTTHVSSAVEHLMLRHIAECEEDIWRALWIVPILEMLSHASTSLCGPLQALLSTSVSHYPRLLTHILQPIISDTCPKATHLRTVLSCIRLARKQGALDDQSEFQHCSTLWKGVLDVRILEQTLYHRDVEIRMSAFSLLAESHRSTETFSVSELQLVRKFLEYNINCEIPSSRQQTLSLLKKILTRLRDSAQVLCSRKGENKTSKKKIEPDSNRSHLLRTYNPFVLWLLEFSFDNLFPGANFRRRGSSLQILTLCHEILSFDAAELVWTPCPPVVYTQSYANILLECLKDTYENNKMLALRLLITFPAEALGLDDPDQVSSLIGVSLQLASSHSPPDCITAAYLLRVLVKFHQTGVVLAAMQECDETSCTDNSTVYLAIHLLVYRLSAELAEANHSILIAAASGPMYGILFCIRQLLSDVNFT
;
A
#
# COMPACT_ATOMS: atom_id res chain seq x y z
N MET A 1 18.81 -21.73 -31.02
CA MET A 1 19.37 -20.46 -30.50
C MET A 1 19.85 -19.53 -31.62
N LYS A 2 20.99 -19.83 -32.28
CA LYS A 2 21.52 -19.00 -33.39
C LYS A 2 20.48 -18.67 -34.47
N THR A 3 19.70 -19.66 -34.91
CA THR A 3 18.64 -19.47 -35.92
C THR A 3 17.59 -18.48 -35.45
N CYS A 4 17.07 -18.64 -34.23
CA CYS A 4 16.09 -17.75 -33.62
C CYS A 4 16.63 -16.31 -33.50
N LEU A 5 17.83 -16.14 -32.93
CA LEU A 5 18.47 -14.83 -32.77
C LEU A 5 18.76 -14.15 -34.12
N LYS A 6 19.15 -14.91 -35.15
CA LYS A 6 19.39 -14.39 -36.50
C LYS A 6 18.09 -13.93 -37.16
N CYS A 7 17.00 -14.68 -37.02
CA CYS A 7 15.67 -14.28 -37.50
C CYS A 7 15.18 -13.02 -36.80
N CYS A 8 15.30 -12.95 -35.47
CA CYS A 8 14.91 -11.76 -34.72
C CYS A 8 15.74 -10.52 -35.09
N LEU A 9 17.05 -10.67 -35.32
CA LEU A 9 17.90 -9.57 -35.77
C LEU A 9 17.50 -9.07 -37.17
N MET A 10 17.15 -9.98 -38.09
CA MET A 10 16.62 -9.61 -39.41
C MET A 10 15.28 -8.88 -39.29
N GLU A 11 14.38 -9.32 -38.42
CA GLU A 11 13.10 -8.64 -38.17
C GLU A 11 13.30 -7.25 -37.55
N LEU A 12 14.23 -7.09 -36.61
CA LEU A 12 14.55 -5.78 -36.02
C LEU A 12 15.12 -4.78 -37.03
N SER A 13 15.76 -5.27 -38.11
CA SER A 13 16.27 -4.43 -39.20
C SER A 13 15.19 -3.93 -40.18
N LEU A 14 13.95 -4.42 -40.05
CA LEU A 14 12.80 -3.97 -40.85
C LEU A 14 12.05 -2.82 -40.15
N GLU A 15 11.34 -2.00 -40.93
CA GLU A 15 10.40 -1.00 -40.39
C GLU A 15 9.17 -1.69 -39.79
N LEU A 16 9.27 -2.04 -38.51
CA LEU A 16 8.19 -2.63 -37.72
C LEU A 16 7.45 -1.59 -36.87
N SER A 17 6.17 -1.86 -36.59
CA SER A 17 5.42 -1.07 -35.60
C SER A 17 6.05 -1.19 -34.20
N PRO A 18 5.92 -0.18 -33.32
CA PRO A 18 6.49 -0.22 -31.96
C PRO A 18 6.05 -1.45 -31.14
N SER A 19 4.81 -1.90 -31.32
CA SER A 19 4.27 -3.10 -30.67
C SER A 19 5.00 -4.38 -31.10
N LYS A 20 5.23 -4.56 -32.41
CA LYS A 20 5.94 -5.72 -32.95
C LYS A 20 7.42 -5.69 -32.59
N LYS A 21 8.07 -4.51 -32.63
CA LYS A 21 9.46 -4.35 -32.14
C LYS A 21 9.61 -4.80 -30.69
N MET A 22 8.67 -4.40 -29.81
CA MET A 22 8.68 -4.81 -28.40
C MET A 22 8.57 -6.33 -28.22
N GLU A 23 7.73 -6.99 -29.02
CA GLU A 23 7.57 -8.45 -29.00
C GLU A 23 8.86 -9.17 -29.42
N VAL A 24 9.48 -8.72 -30.51
CA VAL A 24 10.77 -9.26 -30.97
C VAL A 24 11.86 -9.04 -29.91
N CYS A 25 11.92 -7.86 -29.28
CA CYS A 25 12.85 -7.59 -28.18
C CYS A 25 12.65 -8.53 -26.99
N LYS A 26 11.41 -8.88 -26.63
CA LYS A 26 11.10 -9.87 -25.57
C LYS A 26 11.60 -11.27 -25.94
N ILE A 27 11.43 -11.69 -27.18
CA ILE A 27 11.92 -12.98 -27.68
C ILE A 27 13.44 -13.03 -27.60
N VAL A 28 14.13 -11.99 -28.07
CA VAL A 28 15.59 -11.86 -27.98
C VAL A 28 16.04 -11.93 -26.52
N HIS A 29 15.39 -11.15 -25.63
CA HIS A 29 15.74 -11.14 -24.20
C HIS A 29 15.60 -12.53 -23.56
N SER A 30 14.47 -13.21 -23.80
CA SER A 30 14.21 -14.56 -23.28
C SER A 30 15.21 -15.58 -23.81
N ALA A 31 15.52 -15.52 -25.12
CA ALA A 31 16.51 -16.39 -25.74
C ALA A 31 17.89 -16.21 -25.10
N VAL A 32 18.38 -14.97 -25.01
CA VAL A 32 19.70 -14.66 -24.41
C VAL A 32 19.77 -15.08 -22.94
N ARG A 33 18.74 -14.79 -22.14
CA ARG A 33 18.70 -15.18 -20.71
C ARG A 33 18.73 -16.70 -20.52
N THR A 34 18.01 -17.43 -21.37
CA THR A 34 18.02 -18.91 -21.37
C THR A 34 19.41 -19.44 -21.72
N SER A 35 20.09 -18.85 -22.70
CA SER A 35 21.46 -19.19 -23.09
C SER A 35 22.46 -18.99 -21.96
N VAL A 36 22.39 -17.82 -21.30
CA VAL A 36 23.22 -17.49 -20.15
C VAL A 36 23.04 -18.54 -19.04
N SER A 37 21.79 -18.84 -18.67
CA SER A 37 21.52 -19.82 -17.62
C SER A 37 22.02 -21.22 -17.96
N LEU A 38 21.95 -21.63 -19.24
CA LEU A 38 22.43 -22.93 -19.68
C LEU A 38 23.96 -23.01 -19.61
N LEU A 39 24.66 -21.99 -20.13
CA LEU A 39 26.12 -21.93 -20.12
C LEU A 39 26.67 -21.89 -18.69
N GLN A 40 26.06 -21.12 -17.79
CA GLN A 40 26.48 -21.08 -16.39
C GLN A 40 26.34 -22.44 -15.69
N LYS A 41 25.25 -23.19 -15.95
CA LYS A 41 25.00 -24.49 -15.30
C LYS A 41 25.87 -25.61 -15.88
N CYS A 42 26.17 -25.56 -17.17
CA CYS A 42 26.85 -26.64 -17.89
C CYS A 42 28.29 -26.29 -18.29
N GLN A 43 28.86 -25.18 -17.82
CA GLN A 43 30.14 -24.64 -18.27
C GLN A 43 31.26 -25.68 -18.31
N ILE A 44 31.46 -26.43 -17.21
CA ILE A 44 32.53 -27.44 -17.09
C ILE A 44 32.29 -28.59 -18.07
N LYS A 45 31.07 -29.13 -18.13
CA LYS A 45 30.71 -30.23 -19.05
C LYS A 45 30.84 -29.84 -20.51
N ILE A 46 30.48 -28.60 -20.85
CA ILE A 46 30.63 -28.07 -22.22
C ILE A 46 32.11 -27.93 -22.54
N LYS A 47 32.91 -27.42 -21.62
CA LYS A 47 34.38 -27.33 -21.77
C LYS A 47 34.98 -28.72 -21.96
N GLU A 48 34.62 -29.69 -21.12
CA GLU A 48 35.01 -31.09 -21.26
C GLU A 48 34.58 -31.66 -22.61
N LEU A 49 33.34 -31.46 -23.07
CA LEU A 49 32.89 -31.95 -24.38
C LEU A 49 33.65 -31.31 -25.55
N VAL A 50 33.90 -30.00 -25.50
CA VAL A 50 34.67 -29.27 -26.50
C VAL A 50 36.10 -29.80 -26.61
N TYR A 51 36.68 -30.27 -25.49
CA TYR A 51 38.07 -30.76 -25.45
C TYR A 51 38.22 -32.29 -25.33
N SER A 52 37.14 -33.06 -25.16
CA SER A 52 37.13 -34.53 -25.00
C SER A 52 36.73 -35.29 -26.26
N GLU A 53 36.20 -34.64 -27.29
CA GLU A 53 36.16 -35.25 -28.61
C GLU A 53 37.61 -35.42 -29.11
N SER A 54 38.04 -36.66 -29.19
CA SER A 54 39.29 -37.13 -29.78
C SER A 54 39.39 -36.76 -31.26
N GLY A 55 39.59 -35.47 -31.54
CA GLY A 55 39.71 -34.85 -32.85
C GLY A 55 41.03 -34.11 -33.05
N TYR A 56 42.07 -34.43 -32.27
CA TYR A 56 43.44 -33.91 -32.49
C TYR A 56 44.14 -34.51 -33.73
N LYS A 57 43.43 -35.23 -34.62
CA LYS A 57 44.01 -35.96 -35.76
C LYS A 57 43.54 -35.57 -37.15
N GLN A 58 42.67 -34.57 -37.33
CA GLN A 58 42.19 -34.22 -38.69
C GLN A 58 42.14 -32.72 -39.03
N GLY A 59 42.98 -31.89 -38.40
CA GLY A 59 43.27 -30.55 -38.95
C GLY A 59 42.07 -29.61 -39.11
N TYR A 60 41.03 -29.76 -38.29
CA TYR A 60 39.97 -28.76 -38.20
C TYR A 60 40.45 -27.56 -37.37
N SER A 61 40.21 -26.35 -37.87
CA SER A 61 40.40 -25.11 -37.12
C SER A 61 39.48 -25.12 -35.89
N MET A 62 39.99 -24.71 -34.72
CA MET A 62 39.21 -24.53 -33.47
C MET A 62 37.96 -23.66 -33.64
N SER A 63 37.87 -22.88 -34.73
CA SER A 63 36.71 -22.05 -35.08
C SER A 63 35.43 -22.84 -35.36
N ASP A 64 35.52 -24.15 -35.64
CA ASP A 64 34.42 -24.92 -36.25
C ASP A 64 33.83 -26.01 -35.34
N VAL A 65 34.09 -25.97 -34.03
CA VAL A 65 33.58 -26.98 -33.08
C VAL A 65 32.04 -26.98 -33.06
N ILE A 66 31.46 -28.17 -33.31
CA ILE A 66 30.02 -28.43 -33.38
C ILE A 66 29.59 -29.05 -32.05
N VAL A 67 28.83 -28.31 -31.24
CA VAL A 67 28.27 -28.86 -29.99
C VAL A 67 26.79 -29.18 -30.19
N ASN A 68 26.41 -30.46 -30.10
CA ASN A 68 25.01 -30.87 -30.10
C ASN A 68 24.36 -30.56 -28.73
N LEU A 69 23.73 -29.38 -28.63
CA LEU A 69 23.02 -28.93 -27.43
C LEU A 69 21.89 -29.89 -26.98
N ALA A 70 21.31 -30.68 -27.88
CA ALA A 70 20.28 -31.67 -27.52
C ALA A 70 20.89 -32.82 -26.68
N ALA A 71 22.11 -33.25 -26.99
CA ALA A 71 22.83 -34.27 -26.21
C ALA A 71 23.24 -33.76 -24.81
N LEU A 72 23.50 -32.45 -24.66
CA LEU A 72 23.79 -31.79 -23.37
C LEU A 72 22.56 -31.68 -22.45
N LEU A 73 21.36 -31.61 -23.02
CA LEU A 73 20.11 -31.53 -22.28
C LEU A 73 19.60 -32.93 -21.85
N ASP A 74 19.87 -33.96 -22.66
CA ASP A 74 19.45 -35.35 -22.39
C ASP A 74 20.22 -36.01 -21.24
N VAL A 75 21.44 -35.55 -20.93
CA VAL A 75 22.27 -36.15 -19.87
C VAL A 75 22.26 -35.25 -18.61
N ASN A 76 21.19 -35.39 -17.81
CA ASN A 76 21.05 -34.99 -16.40
C ASN A 76 20.58 -33.57 -16.01
N CYS A 77 19.93 -32.77 -16.87
CA CYS A 77 19.32 -31.51 -16.42
C CYS A 77 17.83 -31.68 -16.03
N LYS A 78 17.55 -32.11 -14.79
CA LYS A 78 16.29 -31.74 -14.13
C LYS A 78 16.30 -30.23 -13.88
N LEU A 79 15.88 -29.44 -14.85
CA LEU A 79 15.46 -28.05 -14.61
C LEU A 79 14.14 -28.12 -13.81
N THR A 80 14.25 -28.12 -12.48
CA THR A 80 13.09 -27.92 -11.61
C THR A 80 12.51 -26.53 -11.90
N PRO A 81 11.20 -26.41 -12.15
CA PRO A 81 10.54 -25.11 -12.29
C PRO A 81 10.43 -24.47 -10.91
N GLY A 82 11.40 -23.62 -10.58
CA GLY A 82 11.42 -22.82 -9.36
C GLY A 82 11.12 -21.36 -9.68
N SER A 83 9.87 -20.96 -9.40
CA SER A 83 9.38 -19.60 -9.16
C SER A 83 9.71 -18.50 -10.19
N THR A 84 8.82 -18.33 -11.16
CA THR A 84 8.18 -17.04 -11.49
C THR A 84 6.90 -17.34 -12.25
N ASP A 85 5.76 -16.88 -11.73
CA ASP A 85 4.42 -17.06 -12.29
C ASP A 85 4.36 -16.69 -13.79
N TYR A 86 3.98 -17.67 -14.61
CA TYR A 86 3.56 -17.50 -16.00
C TYR A 86 2.18 -18.14 -16.17
N SER A 87 1.19 -17.61 -15.46
CA SER A 87 -0.22 -18.01 -15.60
C SER A 87 -1.08 -16.99 -16.36
N GLU A 88 -0.48 -16.01 -17.04
CA GLU A 88 -1.20 -15.02 -17.84
C GLU A 88 -0.57 -14.84 -19.23
N PHE A 89 -0.61 -15.89 -20.05
CA PHE A 89 -0.58 -15.79 -21.52
C PHE A 89 -1.42 -16.95 -22.06
N LYS A 90 -2.72 -16.89 -21.81
CA LYS A 90 -3.72 -17.62 -22.59
C LYS A 90 -4.58 -16.59 -23.31
N ASP A 91 -4.83 -16.92 -24.57
CA ASP A 91 -5.76 -16.30 -25.50
C ASP A 91 -5.30 -15.00 -26.19
N GLY A 92 -4.90 -15.15 -27.45
CA GLY A 92 -4.80 -14.04 -28.39
C GLY A 92 -3.72 -14.20 -29.47
N MET A 93 -4.04 -14.95 -30.53
CA MET A 93 -3.38 -14.88 -31.84
C MET A 93 -1.88 -15.22 -31.92
N CYS A 94 -1.59 -16.52 -31.94
CA CYS A 94 -0.59 -17.05 -32.87
C CYS A 94 -1.31 -18.05 -33.77
N HIS A 95 -1.63 -17.65 -34.99
CA HIS A 95 -1.83 -18.61 -36.07
C HIS A 95 -0.52 -19.39 -36.18
N ALA A 96 -0.53 -20.63 -35.68
CA ALA A 96 0.52 -21.58 -35.85
C ALA A 96 0.68 -21.84 -37.35
N VAL A 97 1.57 -21.10 -38.00
CA VAL A 97 2.20 -21.58 -39.23
C VAL A 97 3.18 -22.65 -38.75
N PRO A 98 2.97 -23.93 -39.08
CA PRO A 98 3.94 -24.97 -38.74
C PRO A 98 5.17 -24.71 -39.61
N VAL A 99 6.22 -24.13 -39.01
CA VAL A 99 7.54 -24.15 -39.63
C VAL A 99 8.00 -25.60 -39.57
N THR A 100 7.83 -26.31 -40.68
CA THR A 100 8.43 -27.62 -40.91
C THR A 100 9.95 -27.47 -40.78
N PHE A 101 10.53 -28.05 -39.72
CA PHE A 101 11.97 -28.17 -39.56
C PHE A 101 12.51 -29.22 -40.55
N GLU A 102 12.56 -28.88 -41.84
CA GLU A 102 13.26 -29.68 -42.86
C GLU A 102 14.76 -29.37 -42.82
N ASN A 103 15.45 -29.86 -41.77
CA ASN A 103 16.83 -30.37 -41.78
C ASN A 103 17.29 -30.66 -40.35
N PRO A 104 17.52 -31.92 -39.96
CA PRO A 104 17.88 -32.30 -38.59
C PRO A 104 19.39 -32.24 -38.30
N LEU A 105 20.17 -31.35 -38.95
CA LEU A 105 21.60 -31.12 -38.66
C LEU A 105 22.06 -29.74 -39.17
N ALA A 106 21.70 -28.65 -38.49
CA ALA A 106 22.43 -27.40 -38.64
C ALA A 106 23.61 -27.42 -37.66
N THR A 107 24.78 -27.83 -38.15
CA THR A 107 26.06 -27.76 -37.44
C THR A 107 26.38 -26.29 -37.16
N VAL A 108 26.37 -25.88 -35.87
CA VAL A 108 26.64 -24.49 -35.48
C VAL A 108 28.07 -24.38 -35.00
N THR A 109 28.88 -23.59 -35.71
CA THR A 109 30.21 -23.19 -35.25
C THR A 109 30.06 -22.13 -34.15
N LEU A 110 30.69 -22.35 -32.99
CA LEU A 110 30.66 -21.41 -31.86
C LEU A 110 31.16 -20.00 -32.22
N SER A 111 32.09 -19.89 -33.18
CA SER A 111 32.57 -18.62 -33.77
C SER A 111 31.45 -17.77 -34.37
N SER A 112 30.55 -18.38 -35.15
CA SER A 112 29.43 -17.70 -35.79
C SER A 112 28.34 -17.24 -34.82
N LEU A 113 28.29 -17.84 -33.62
CA LEU A 113 27.41 -17.43 -32.54
C LEU A 113 27.98 -16.22 -31.79
N LEU A 114 29.30 -16.19 -31.55
CA LEU A 114 29.98 -15.03 -30.97
C LEU A 114 29.73 -13.77 -31.81
N GLU A 115 29.87 -13.85 -33.14
CA GLU A 115 29.61 -12.73 -34.04
C GLU A 115 28.15 -12.24 -33.97
N LEU A 116 27.20 -13.17 -33.86
CA LEU A 116 25.78 -12.83 -33.72
C LEU A 116 25.49 -12.12 -32.40
N VAL A 117 26.07 -12.61 -31.29
CA VAL A 117 25.91 -11.99 -29.96
C VAL A 117 26.58 -10.61 -29.91
N ALA A 118 27.76 -10.45 -30.53
CA ALA A 118 28.41 -9.16 -30.68
C ALA A 118 27.55 -8.16 -31.47
N THR A 119 26.90 -8.62 -32.54
CA THR A 119 26.00 -7.77 -33.35
C THR A 119 24.76 -7.36 -32.56
N LEU A 120 24.17 -8.28 -31.79
CA LEU A 120 23.02 -7.98 -30.91
C LEU A 120 23.39 -6.99 -29.81
N MET A 121 24.57 -7.11 -29.21
CA MET A 121 25.04 -6.18 -28.17
C MET A 121 25.14 -4.73 -28.68
N GLY A 122 25.40 -4.52 -29.98
CA GLY A 122 25.43 -3.20 -30.62
C GLY A 122 24.10 -2.69 -31.16
N CYS A 123 23.01 -3.44 -31.03
CA CYS A 123 21.72 -3.08 -31.62
C CYS A 123 21.01 -2.02 -30.76
N SER A 124 20.85 -0.81 -31.29
CA SER A 124 20.22 0.33 -30.60
C SER A 124 18.74 0.13 -30.28
N ASP A 125 18.04 -0.76 -31.00
CA ASP A 125 16.63 -1.08 -30.73
C ASP A 125 16.45 -2.00 -29.51
N LEU A 126 17.52 -2.64 -29.02
CA LEU A 126 17.46 -3.52 -27.86
C LEU A 126 17.58 -2.72 -26.54
N PRO A 127 16.79 -3.09 -25.50
CA PRO A 127 16.97 -2.54 -24.16
C PRO A 127 18.37 -2.79 -23.61
N LEU A 128 18.90 -1.86 -22.82
CA LEU A 128 20.20 -1.96 -22.15
C LEU A 128 20.38 -3.26 -21.35
N ASP A 129 19.33 -3.74 -20.66
CA ASP A 129 19.37 -5.01 -19.93
C ASP A 129 19.62 -6.21 -20.85
N THR A 130 19.04 -6.19 -22.06
CA THR A 130 19.28 -7.22 -23.08
C THR A 130 20.70 -7.12 -23.62
N GLN A 131 21.19 -5.90 -23.89
CA GLN A 131 22.57 -5.69 -24.34
C GLN A 131 23.61 -6.14 -23.28
N SER A 132 23.35 -5.88 -21.99
CA SER A 132 24.16 -6.36 -20.88
C SER A 132 24.17 -7.89 -20.79
N ASN A 133 23.01 -8.53 -20.97
CA ASN A 133 22.92 -9.99 -21.04
C ASN A 133 23.66 -10.56 -22.26
N CYS A 134 23.67 -9.86 -23.40
CA CYS A 134 24.50 -10.22 -24.55
C CYS A 134 26.00 -10.13 -24.21
N GLY A 135 26.42 -9.09 -23.47
CA GLY A 135 27.78 -8.98 -22.97
C GLY A 135 28.18 -10.15 -22.06
N MET A 136 27.30 -10.56 -21.15
CA MET A 136 27.51 -11.75 -20.30
C MET A 136 27.60 -13.04 -21.12
N LEU A 137 26.69 -13.23 -22.09
CA LEU A 137 26.71 -14.37 -22.98
C LEU A 137 28.00 -14.43 -23.80
N LEU A 138 28.47 -13.28 -24.30
CA LEU A 138 29.73 -13.16 -25.04
C LEU A 138 30.90 -13.64 -24.19
N VAL A 139 31.04 -13.15 -22.95
CA VAL A 139 32.14 -13.56 -22.07
C VAL A 139 32.07 -15.05 -21.72
N LEU A 140 30.88 -15.58 -21.42
CA LEU A 140 30.72 -17.02 -21.15
C LEU A 140 31.14 -17.89 -22.34
N LEU A 141 30.77 -17.48 -23.57
CA LEU A 141 31.20 -18.19 -24.78
C LEU A 141 32.72 -18.11 -24.98
N ILE A 142 33.34 -16.97 -24.69
CA ILE A 142 34.80 -16.79 -24.75
C ILE A 142 35.49 -17.74 -23.75
N VAL A 143 35.03 -17.78 -22.49
CA VAL A 143 35.61 -18.64 -21.45
C VAL A 143 35.49 -20.13 -21.79
N VAL A 144 34.41 -20.53 -22.48
CA VAL A 144 34.22 -21.92 -22.95
C VAL A 144 35.17 -22.26 -24.10
N LEU A 145 35.45 -21.31 -25.00
CA LEU A 145 36.30 -21.50 -26.18
C LEU A 145 37.80 -21.35 -25.90
N ASP A 146 38.16 -20.76 -24.78
CA ASP A 146 39.54 -20.50 -24.40
C ASP A 146 40.26 -21.80 -23.99
N SER A 147 41.09 -22.31 -24.91
CA SER A 147 41.90 -23.51 -24.73
C SER A 147 43.20 -23.26 -23.97
N THR A 148 43.66 -22.00 -23.91
CA THR A 148 44.99 -21.64 -23.38
C THR A 148 44.94 -21.03 -21.99
N GLY A 149 43.75 -20.87 -21.39
CA GLY A 149 43.59 -20.49 -19.99
C GLY A 149 43.95 -19.04 -19.70
N GLY A 150 43.57 -18.11 -20.60
CA GLY A 150 43.61 -16.68 -20.33
C GLY A 150 44.35 -15.82 -21.35
N GLU A 151 44.69 -16.31 -22.56
CA GLU A 151 45.39 -15.48 -23.54
C GLU A 151 44.54 -14.35 -24.12
N TRP A 152 43.21 -14.48 -24.13
CA TRP A 152 42.31 -13.42 -24.58
C TRP A 152 42.32 -12.17 -23.69
N PHE A 153 42.75 -12.28 -22.43
CA PHE A 153 42.98 -11.12 -21.56
C PHE A 153 44.09 -10.19 -22.10
N LYS A 154 45.12 -10.74 -22.77
CA LYS A 154 46.15 -9.95 -23.46
C LYS A 154 45.62 -9.28 -24.73
N GLY A 155 44.57 -9.83 -25.34
CA GLY A 155 43.87 -9.24 -26.48
C GLY A 155 43.07 -7.97 -26.13
N LEU A 156 42.57 -7.88 -24.88
CA LEU A 156 41.87 -6.69 -24.36
C LEU A 156 42.78 -5.46 -24.29
N GLU A 157 44.06 -5.66 -23.98
CA GLU A 157 45.07 -4.59 -23.88
C GLU A 157 45.29 -3.88 -25.23
N ASN A 158 45.37 -4.65 -26.31
CA ASN A 158 45.63 -4.14 -27.66
C ASN A 158 44.37 -3.67 -28.41
N GLN A 159 43.19 -3.69 -27.77
CA GLN A 159 41.87 -3.54 -28.42
C GLN A 159 41.67 -4.52 -29.61
N LYS A 160 42.46 -5.58 -29.66
CA LYS A 160 42.48 -6.60 -30.71
C LYS A 160 41.95 -7.90 -30.11
N VAL A 161 40.69 -7.88 -29.76
CA VAL A 161 39.98 -9.10 -29.40
C VAL A 161 39.73 -9.87 -30.70
N PRO A 162 39.89 -11.20 -30.75
CA PRO A 162 39.81 -12.00 -31.99
C PRO A 162 38.44 -12.01 -32.71
N TRP A 163 37.46 -11.25 -32.24
CA TRP A 163 36.11 -11.16 -32.77
C TRP A 163 35.76 -9.68 -32.98
N LYS A 164 35.03 -9.37 -34.07
CA LYS A 164 34.65 -8.02 -34.54
C LYS A 164 33.77 -7.23 -33.54
N VAL A 165 34.29 -6.96 -32.35
CA VAL A 165 33.69 -6.07 -31.36
C VAL A 165 34.45 -4.76 -31.43
N ASP A 166 33.74 -3.68 -31.77
CA ASP A 166 34.33 -2.35 -31.77
C ASP A 166 34.48 -1.85 -30.33
N LEU A 167 35.65 -2.11 -29.75
CA LEU A 167 36.01 -1.62 -28.42
C LEU A 167 36.22 -0.10 -28.36
N SER A 168 36.07 0.64 -29.47
CA SER A 168 36.04 2.10 -29.42
C SER A 168 34.71 2.65 -28.89
N ALA A 169 33.62 1.88 -29.01
CA ALA A 169 32.30 2.28 -28.57
C ALA A 169 32.08 2.05 -27.06
N VAL A 170 31.66 3.11 -26.36
CA VAL A 170 31.47 3.13 -24.90
C VAL A 170 30.42 2.11 -24.42
N SER A 171 29.33 1.94 -25.16
CA SER A 171 28.28 0.97 -24.85
C SER A 171 28.78 -0.48 -24.85
N PHE A 172 29.64 -0.81 -25.83
CA PHE A 172 30.25 -2.12 -25.94
C PHE A 172 31.21 -2.39 -24.78
N GLN A 173 32.06 -1.42 -24.44
CA GLN A 173 32.97 -1.53 -23.29
C GLN A 173 32.20 -1.80 -21.99
N LEU A 174 31.11 -1.07 -21.74
CA LEU A 174 30.27 -1.24 -20.56
C LEU A 174 29.64 -2.65 -20.49
N ASN A 175 29.07 -3.13 -21.60
CA ASN A 175 28.44 -4.44 -21.65
C ASN A 175 29.45 -5.59 -21.46
N VAL A 176 30.66 -5.45 -22.02
CA VAL A 176 31.74 -6.42 -21.82
C VAL A 176 32.22 -6.41 -20.36
N CYS A 177 32.46 -5.23 -19.77
CA CYS A 177 32.85 -5.11 -18.35
C CYS A 177 31.80 -5.74 -17.43
N THR A 178 30.53 -5.43 -17.67
CA THR A 178 29.39 -6.01 -16.92
C THR A 178 29.31 -7.53 -17.12
N GLY A 179 29.57 -8.00 -18.34
CA GLY A 179 29.65 -9.42 -18.66
C GLY A 179 30.76 -10.13 -17.91
N MET A 180 31.97 -9.53 -17.82
CA MET A 180 33.10 -10.08 -17.08
C MET A 180 32.82 -10.20 -15.58
N LEU A 181 32.21 -9.16 -14.99
CA LEU A 181 31.83 -9.18 -13.57
C LEU A 181 30.82 -10.27 -13.22
N ASN A 182 29.90 -10.59 -14.15
CA ASN A 182 28.88 -11.61 -13.94
C ASN A 182 29.35 -13.04 -14.29
N ALA A 183 30.20 -13.18 -15.31
CA ALA A 183 30.63 -14.47 -15.82
C ALA A 183 31.83 -15.07 -15.05
N LEU A 184 32.73 -14.23 -14.54
CA LEU A 184 33.96 -14.66 -13.89
C LEU A 184 33.79 -14.78 -12.36
N SER A 185 34.47 -15.77 -11.79
CA SER A 185 34.61 -15.93 -10.34
C SER A 185 35.49 -14.83 -9.74
N THR A 186 35.38 -14.63 -8.43
CA THR A 186 36.15 -13.62 -7.69
C THR A 186 37.66 -13.90 -7.74
N SER A 187 38.06 -15.17 -7.67
CA SER A 187 39.45 -15.61 -7.84
C SER A 187 39.99 -15.34 -9.23
N GLU A 188 39.19 -15.55 -10.28
CA GLU A 188 39.61 -15.29 -11.67
C GLU A 188 39.85 -13.81 -11.94
N LEU A 189 39.02 -12.95 -11.34
CA LEU A 189 39.12 -11.50 -11.47
C LEU A 189 40.31 -10.88 -10.72
N CYS A 190 40.68 -11.45 -9.57
CA CYS A 190 41.68 -10.85 -8.68
C CYS A 190 43.06 -11.50 -8.77
N CYS A 191 43.13 -12.83 -8.90
CA CYS A 191 44.37 -13.57 -8.65
C CYS A 191 44.89 -14.37 -9.86
N VAL A 192 43.99 -14.91 -10.70
CA VAL A 192 44.38 -15.88 -11.74
C VAL A 192 44.82 -15.19 -13.04
N HIS A 193 44.20 -14.05 -13.36
CA HIS A 193 44.43 -13.37 -14.63
C HIS A 193 44.87 -11.93 -14.41
N THR A 194 45.73 -11.44 -15.30
CA THR A 194 46.21 -10.06 -15.29
C THR A 194 46.10 -9.45 -16.68
N VAL A 195 45.70 -8.19 -16.75
CA VAL A 195 45.74 -7.33 -17.95
C VAL A 195 46.76 -6.23 -17.64
N THR A 196 47.69 -5.93 -18.55
CA THR A 196 48.74 -4.91 -18.32
C THR A 196 49.56 -5.08 -17.03
N GLY A 197 49.68 -6.32 -16.52
CA GLY A 197 50.37 -6.61 -15.25
C GLY A 197 49.56 -6.36 -13.98
N GLU A 198 48.31 -5.93 -14.09
CA GLU A 198 47.38 -5.71 -12.97
C GLU A 198 46.24 -6.73 -12.99
N PRO A 199 45.62 -7.01 -11.82
CA PRO A 199 44.40 -7.81 -11.75
C PRO A 199 43.30 -7.31 -12.70
N VAL A 200 42.56 -8.24 -13.33
CA VAL A 200 41.46 -7.90 -14.26
C VAL A 200 40.44 -6.96 -13.63
N ILE A 201 40.21 -7.07 -12.32
CA ILE A 201 39.28 -6.22 -11.59
C ILE A 201 39.67 -4.73 -11.61
N ASN A 202 40.96 -4.39 -11.59
CA ASN A 202 41.44 -3.00 -11.68
C ASN A 202 41.25 -2.45 -13.09
N PHE A 203 41.53 -3.28 -14.12
CA PHE A 203 41.24 -2.91 -15.49
C PHE A 203 39.75 -2.60 -15.70
N ILE A 204 38.85 -3.43 -15.17
CA ILE A 204 37.39 -3.19 -15.22
C ILE A 204 37.05 -1.89 -14.50
N PHE A 205 37.62 -1.64 -13.32
CA PHE A 205 37.39 -0.42 -12.56
C PHE A 205 37.75 0.84 -13.35
N HIS A 206 38.99 0.94 -13.84
CA HIS A 206 39.45 2.11 -14.60
C HIS A 206 38.60 2.35 -15.85
N ARG A 207 38.20 1.27 -16.56
CA ARG A 207 37.32 1.39 -17.73
C ARG A 207 35.92 1.88 -17.35
N LEU A 208 35.30 1.34 -16.31
CA LEU A 208 33.98 1.79 -15.87
C LEU A 208 34.01 3.25 -15.41
N PHE A 209 35.08 3.67 -14.73
CA PHE A 209 35.23 5.06 -14.27
C PHE A 209 35.50 6.04 -15.41
N ASP A 210 36.32 5.66 -16.39
CA ASP A 210 36.50 6.41 -17.64
C ASP A 210 35.17 6.61 -18.37
N ILE A 211 34.35 5.56 -18.44
CA ILE A 211 33.02 5.62 -19.05
C ILE A 211 32.11 6.56 -18.23
N SER A 212 32.13 6.45 -16.90
CA SER A 212 31.37 7.34 -16.01
C SER A 212 31.68 8.82 -16.27
N LYS A 213 32.97 9.17 -16.42
CA LYS A 213 33.41 10.55 -16.67
C LYS A 213 33.00 11.06 -18.06
N ARG A 214 32.91 10.18 -19.07
CA ARG A 214 32.57 10.56 -20.46
C ARG A 214 31.07 10.59 -20.75
N SER A 215 30.27 9.86 -19.97
CA SER A 215 28.85 9.61 -20.28
C SER A 215 27.86 10.24 -19.29
N THR A 216 28.23 11.33 -18.61
CA THR A 216 27.41 12.00 -17.59
C THR A 216 26.04 12.49 -18.09
N ALA A 217 25.91 12.77 -19.39
CA ALA A 217 24.65 13.23 -19.99
C ALA A 217 23.71 12.09 -20.44
N ASP A 218 24.22 10.86 -20.61
CA ASP A 218 23.42 9.73 -21.06
C ASP A 218 22.90 8.93 -19.86
N SER A 219 21.63 9.15 -19.53
CA SER A 219 20.95 8.48 -18.41
C SER A 219 21.00 6.95 -18.48
N GLY A 220 20.95 6.35 -19.68
CA GLY A 220 21.04 4.91 -19.85
C GLY A 220 22.42 4.38 -19.50
N MET A 221 23.46 5.10 -19.91
CA MET A 221 24.85 4.77 -19.59
C MET A 221 25.14 4.98 -18.11
N VAL A 222 24.71 6.09 -17.50
CA VAL A 222 24.86 6.34 -16.06
C VAL A 222 24.22 5.20 -15.25
N LEU A 223 23.03 4.75 -15.63
CA LEU A 223 22.37 3.60 -15.00
C LEU A 223 23.18 2.31 -15.15
N GLY A 224 23.64 2.00 -16.36
CA GLY A 224 24.44 0.80 -16.62
C GLY A 224 25.77 0.79 -15.85
N VAL A 225 26.49 1.92 -15.85
CA VAL A 225 27.72 2.11 -15.07
C VAL A 225 27.45 1.97 -13.57
N SER A 226 26.39 2.59 -13.05
CA SER A 226 26.02 2.50 -11.63
C SER A 226 25.79 1.05 -11.20
N ARG A 227 25.09 0.26 -12.02
CA ARG A 227 24.85 -1.17 -11.75
C ARG A 227 26.13 -1.99 -11.83
N ALA A 228 26.99 -1.71 -12.81
CA ALA A 228 28.28 -2.37 -12.97
C ALA A 228 29.22 -2.08 -11.80
N LEU A 229 29.34 -0.82 -11.37
CA LEU A 229 30.12 -0.41 -10.19
C LEU A 229 29.55 -1.00 -8.90
N HIS A 230 28.22 -1.12 -8.77
CA HIS A 230 27.62 -1.82 -7.64
C HIS A 230 28.01 -3.30 -7.63
N LEU A 231 27.95 -4.00 -8.77
CA LEU A 231 28.39 -5.39 -8.87
C LEU A 231 29.89 -5.54 -8.56
N LEU A 232 30.72 -4.63 -9.08
CA LEU A 232 32.15 -4.56 -8.79
C LEU A 232 32.40 -4.42 -7.28
N SER A 233 31.72 -3.48 -6.60
CA SER A 233 31.85 -3.25 -5.16
C SER A 233 31.52 -4.51 -4.33
N ARG A 234 30.54 -5.31 -4.76
CA ARG A 234 30.21 -6.59 -4.11
C ARG A 234 31.31 -7.64 -4.29
N LYS A 235 31.92 -7.70 -5.47
CA LYS A 235 33.03 -8.62 -5.76
C LYS A 235 34.27 -8.23 -4.96
N LEU A 236 34.57 -6.93 -4.86
CA LEU A 236 35.66 -6.39 -4.04
C LEU A 236 35.48 -6.72 -2.55
N LEU A 237 34.26 -6.55 -2.02
CA LEU A 237 33.96 -6.92 -0.64
C LEU A 237 34.23 -8.41 -0.36
N SER A 238 33.88 -9.29 -1.29
CA SER A 238 34.04 -10.73 -1.11
C SER A 238 35.48 -11.25 -1.13
N THR A 239 36.43 -10.46 -1.65
CA THR A 239 37.81 -10.89 -1.82
C THR A 239 38.75 -10.41 -0.74
N ALA A 240 38.36 -9.45 0.10
CA ALA A 240 39.04 -8.89 1.29
C ALA A 240 40.54 -8.52 1.17
N ILE A 241 41.25 -8.87 0.09
CA ILE A 241 42.68 -9.16 0.18
C ILE A 241 43.56 -8.31 -0.77
N GLN A 242 43.04 -7.50 -1.71
CA GLN A 242 43.95 -6.88 -2.72
C GLN A 242 43.71 -5.43 -3.14
N LEU A 243 42.77 -4.68 -2.57
CA LEU A 243 42.73 -3.24 -2.78
C LEU A 243 43.72 -2.54 -1.84
N LYS A 244 45.01 -2.59 -2.17
CA LYS A 244 46.02 -1.71 -1.56
C LYS A 244 46.01 -0.31 -2.17
N ASP A 245 45.23 -0.08 -3.22
CA ASP A 245 45.21 1.18 -3.93
C ASP A 245 44.12 2.10 -3.38
N VAL A 246 44.55 3.04 -2.54
CA VAL A 246 43.71 4.08 -1.90
C VAL A 246 42.88 4.84 -2.93
N SER A 247 43.46 5.04 -4.12
CA SER A 247 42.86 5.79 -5.23
C SER A 247 41.51 5.22 -5.68
N VAL A 248 41.35 3.90 -5.68
CA VAL A 248 40.11 3.23 -6.12
C VAL A 248 38.97 3.54 -5.16
N VAL A 249 39.24 3.56 -3.85
CA VAL A 249 38.22 3.85 -2.84
C VAL A 249 37.78 5.30 -2.92
N ASP A 250 38.72 6.23 -3.06
CA ASP A 250 38.43 7.66 -3.17
C ASP A 250 37.60 7.98 -4.43
N ASP A 251 37.97 7.41 -5.58
CA ASP A 251 37.23 7.54 -6.84
C ASP A 251 35.80 6.95 -6.73
N MET A 252 35.65 5.79 -6.05
CA MET A 252 34.32 5.21 -5.81
C MET A 252 33.48 6.07 -4.86
N LEU A 253 34.10 6.69 -3.85
CA LEU A 253 33.41 7.62 -2.95
C LEU A 253 32.98 8.89 -3.71
N GLU A 254 33.83 9.47 -4.55
CA GLU A 254 33.49 10.61 -5.41
C GLU A 254 32.26 10.30 -6.27
N PHE A 255 32.24 9.11 -6.89
CA PHE A 255 31.08 8.64 -7.65
C PHE A 255 29.83 8.53 -6.78
N VAL A 256 29.91 7.89 -5.62
CA VAL A 256 28.78 7.69 -4.71
C VAL A 256 28.18 9.04 -4.29
N TRP A 257 28.98 9.97 -3.77
CA TRP A 257 28.49 11.25 -3.26
C TRP A 257 27.81 12.08 -4.34
N THR A 258 28.28 11.98 -5.59
CA THR A 258 27.68 12.65 -6.75
C THR A 258 26.33 12.04 -7.15
N HIS A 259 26.14 10.72 -6.97
CA HIS A 259 25.00 9.98 -7.51
C HIS A 259 23.94 9.56 -6.47
N LEU A 260 24.18 9.78 -5.17
CA LEU A 260 23.20 9.52 -4.11
C LEU A 260 21.93 10.37 -4.24
N GLU A 261 22.01 11.54 -4.87
CA GLU A 261 20.86 12.44 -5.13
C GLU A 261 20.39 12.42 -6.59
N HIS A 262 20.83 11.45 -7.39
CA HIS A 262 20.48 11.36 -8.79
C HIS A 262 18.95 11.23 -8.99
N TYR A 263 18.39 11.83 -10.06
CA TYR A 263 16.94 11.83 -10.30
C TYR A 263 16.36 10.42 -10.59
N MET A 264 17.21 9.47 -10.99
CA MET A 264 16.82 8.06 -11.22
C MET A 264 16.96 7.22 -9.95
N ASP A 265 15.86 6.61 -9.49
CA ASP A 265 15.82 5.76 -8.30
C ASP A 265 16.82 4.60 -8.34
N SER A 266 16.96 3.94 -9.50
CA SER A 266 17.90 2.82 -9.65
C SER A 266 19.37 3.23 -9.50
N VAL A 267 19.71 4.47 -9.87
CA VAL A 267 21.07 5.01 -9.66
C VAL A 267 21.29 5.29 -8.18
N ARG A 268 20.34 5.94 -7.50
CA ARG A 268 20.41 6.21 -6.06
C ARG A 268 20.57 4.92 -5.24
N HIS A 269 19.78 3.89 -5.57
CA HIS A 269 19.87 2.59 -4.91
C HIS A 269 21.23 1.92 -5.15
N SER A 270 21.78 2.03 -6.37
CA SER A 270 23.11 1.49 -6.68
C SER A 270 24.20 2.25 -5.93
N ALA A 271 24.16 3.58 -5.86
CA ALA A 271 25.10 4.41 -5.10
C ALA A 271 25.06 4.09 -3.60
N SER A 272 23.86 3.96 -3.02
CA SER A 272 23.69 3.55 -1.62
C SER A 272 24.22 2.14 -1.35
N GLY A 273 24.03 1.21 -2.30
CA GLY A 273 24.57 -0.15 -2.21
C GLY A 273 26.10 -0.19 -2.30
N ILE A 274 26.70 0.63 -3.18
CA ILE A 274 28.15 0.81 -3.26
C ILE A 274 28.68 1.34 -1.92
N LEU A 275 28.06 2.39 -1.36
CA LEU A 275 28.46 2.95 -0.07
C LEU A 275 28.46 1.89 1.03
N LEU A 276 27.40 1.08 1.12
CA LEU A 276 27.30 -0.01 2.10
C LEU A 276 28.43 -1.03 1.94
N ASN A 277 28.77 -1.41 0.70
CA ASN A 277 29.86 -2.34 0.45
C ASN A 277 31.23 -1.74 0.81
N LEU A 278 31.44 -0.43 0.59
CA LEU A 278 32.66 0.27 0.98
C LEU A 278 32.80 0.38 2.50
N VAL A 279 31.70 0.67 3.21
CA VAL A 279 31.69 0.68 4.68
C VAL A 279 32.00 -0.71 5.23
N LYS A 280 31.37 -1.77 4.71
CA LYS A 280 31.69 -3.16 5.07
C LYS A 280 33.15 -3.52 4.84
N LEU A 281 33.71 -3.11 3.70
CA LEU A 281 35.11 -3.32 3.37
C LEU A 281 36.03 -2.64 4.38
N GLY A 282 35.74 -1.38 4.72
CA GLY A 282 36.47 -0.64 5.74
C GLY A 282 36.42 -1.32 7.12
N SER A 283 35.28 -1.89 7.51
CA SER A 283 35.14 -2.66 8.74
C SER A 283 35.96 -3.94 8.75
N SER A 284 36.03 -4.69 7.63
CA SER A 284 36.86 -5.89 7.54
C SER A 284 38.36 -5.57 7.63
N LEU A 285 38.82 -4.50 6.96
CA LEU A 285 40.24 -4.10 6.96
C LEU A 285 40.72 -3.65 8.34
N LYS A 286 39.84 -3.05 9.16
CA LYS A 286 40.13 -2.66 10.54
C LYS A 286 40.37 -3.86 11.46
N GLN A 287 39.74 -5.01 11.19
CA GLN A 287 39.90 -6.23 12.01
C GLN A 287 41.21 -6.97 11.72
N ASP A 288 41.74 -6.87 10.49
CA ASP A 288 42.96 -7.57 10.05
C ASP A 288 44.27 -6.88 10.49
N GLY A 289 44.19 -5.79 11.27
CA GLY A 289 45.35 -5.10 11.84
C GLY A 289 46.28 -4.46 10.80
N SER A 290 45.87 -4.40 9.54
CA SER A 290 46.60 -3.70 8.49
C SER A 290 46.44 -2.20 8.66
N ASP A 291 47.56 -1.46 8.68
CA ASP A 291 47.64 0.02 8.54
C ASP A 291 47.07 0.55 7.19
N GLY A 292 46.31 -0.27 6.47
CA GLY A 292 45.76 0.03 5.15
C GLY A 292 44.49 0.85 5.25
N CYS A 293 44.64 2.16 5.07
CA CYS A 293 43.59 3.14 4.76
C CYS A 293 42.41 3.18 5.73
N ASN A 294 42.28 4.32 6.39
CA ASN A 294 41.21 4.63 7.32
C ASN A 294 39.90 4.92 6.56
N VAL A 295 39.48 4.04 5.62
CA VAL A 295 38.31 4.21 4.73
C VAL A 295 37.05 4.59 5.53
N LEU A 296 36.84 3.96 6.69
CA LEU A 296 35.76 4.33 7.59
C LEU A 296 35.90 5.75 8.13
N SER A 297 37.10 6.19 8.54
CA SER A 297 37.31 7.56 8.99
C SER A 297 37.14 8.55 7.85
N THR A 298 37.63 8.24 6.64
CA THR A 298 37.40 9.05 5.43
C THR A 298 35.90 9.21 5.15
N ILE A 299 35.12 8.13 5.23
CA ILE A 299 33.66 8.18 5.02
C ILE A 299 32.99 9.01 6.12
N VAL A 300 33.34 8.82 7.38
CA VAL A 300 32.80 9.60 8.51
C VAL A 300 33.15 11.09 8.36
N GLU A 301 34.42 11.42 8.11
CA GLU A 301 34.90 12.78 7.87
C GLU A 301 34.19 13.41 6.66
N THR A 302 33.99 12.66 5.58
CA THR A 302 33.23 13.13 4.41
C THR A 302 31.78 13.43 4.80
N VAL A 303 31.10 12.53 5.52
CA VAL A 303 29.72 12.76 5.99
C VAL A 303 29.62 13.98 6.92
N MET A 304 30.64 14.25 7.74
CA MET A 304 30.70 15.45 8.58
C MET A 304 30.85 16.74 7.77
N THR A 305 31.58 16.69 6.65
CA THR A 305 31.77 17.87 5.76
C THR A 305 30.59 18.12 4.82
N ILE A 306 29.80 17.10 4.51
CA ILE A 306 28.61 17.25 3.66
C ILE A 306 27.61 18.22 4.34
N PRO A 307 27.12 19.24 3.61
CA PRO A 307 26.17 20.19 4.16
C PRO A 307 24.91 19.52 4.69
N VAL A 308 24.36 20.08 5.78
CA VAL A 308 23.13 19.59 6.43
C VAL A 308 21.94 19.55 5.45
N HIS A 309 21.93 20.40 4.43
CA HIS A 309 20.84 20.43 3.44
C HIS A 309 20.94 19.36 2.34
N SER A 310 21.98 18.53 2.32
CA SER A 310 22.14 17.44 1.35
C SER A 310 21.53 16.14 1.88
N LYS A 311 20.72 15.49 1.03
CA LYS A 311 20.10 14.18 1.30
C LYS A 311 21.15 13.09 1.48
N SER A 312 22.26 13.18 0.74
CA SER A 312 23.39 12.24 0.81
C SER A 312 23.93 12.07 2.22
N ARG A 313 23.94 13.13 3.04
CA ARG A 313 24.39 13.09 4.43
C ARG A 313 23.60 12.08 5.25
N TYR A 314 22.27 12.11 5.15
CA TYR A 314 21.38 11.26 5.94
C TYR A 314 21.43 9.80 5.50
N ILE A 315 21.58 9.56 4.20
CA ILE A 315 21.82 8.21 3.67
C ILE A 315 23.16 7.68 4.18
N GLY A 316 24.21 8.50 4.15
CA GLY A 316 25.53 8.14 4.66
C GLY A 316 25.52 7.79 6.15
N LEU A 317 24.84 8.58 6.97
CA LEU A 317 24.67 8.29 8.41
C LEU A 317 23.95 6.96 8.65
N ALA A 318 22.87 6.67 7.92
CA ALA A 318 22.14 5.41 8.05
C ALA A 318 22.99 4.19 7.66
N VAL A 319 23.74 4.30 6.55
CA VAL A 319 24.64 3.23 6.08
C VAL A 319 25.83 3.02 7.03
N LEU A 320 26.39 4.08 7.59
CA LEU A 320 27.45 3.98 8.59
C LEU A 320 26.93 3.33 9.87
N ALA A 321 25.77 3.77 10.36
CA ALA A 321 25.13 3.18 11.54
C ALA A 321 24.97 1.67 11.36
N ASP A 322 24.73 1.22 10.12
CA ASP A 322 24.53 -0.18 9.80
C ASP A 322 25.71 -1.11 10.06
N GLU A 323 26.93 -0.59 10.07
CA GLU A 323 28.15 -1.40 10.18
C GLU A 323 29.01 -1.05 11.39
N ILE A 324 29.15 0.24 11.72
CA ILE A 324 29.99 0.67 12.85
C ILE A 324 29.20 0.88 14.15
N GLY A 325 27.87 0.88 14.08
CA GLY A 325 26.97 1.15 15.22
C GLY A 325 26.64 2.62 15.41
N CYS A 326 25.52 2.90 16.05
CA CYS A 326 25.05 4.25 16.34
C CYS A 326 25.85 4.92 17.46
N GLN A 327 26.23 4.18 18.51
CA GLN A 327 27.01 4.73 19.63
C GLN A 327 28.34 5.34 19.15
N VAL A 328 29.04 4.63 18.26
CA VAL A 328 30.31 5.12 17.67
C VAL A 328 30.10 6.40 16.87
N LEU A 329 29.01 6.51 16.13
CA LEU A 329 28.68 7.73 15.38
C LEU A 329 28.35 8.90 16.31
N ILE A 330 27.61 8.66 17.38
CA ILE A 330 27.27 9.68 18.38
C ILE A 330 28.54 10.19 19.07
N ASP A 331 29.48 9.31 19.37
CA ASP A 331 30.75 9.68 20.01
C ASP A 331 31.69 10.45 19.06
N GLN A 332 31.67 10.13 17.76
CA GLN A 332 32.54 10.74 16.75
C GLN A 332 32.00 12.05 16.15
N ILE A 333 30.68 12.21 16.08
CA ILE A 333 30.03 13.38 15.46
C ILE A 333 29.36 14.21 16.57
N PRO A 334 29.96 15.35 16.97
CA PRO A 334 29.39 16.22 17.98
C PRO A 334 27.99 16.69 17.60
N ASP A 335 27.09 16.74 18.58
CA ASP A 335 25.70 17.22 18.45
C ASP A 335 24.90 16.53 17.33
N LEU A 336 25.24 15.30 16.96
CA LEU A 336 24.61 14.55 15.86
C LEU A 336 23.08 14.57 15.96
N VAL A 337 22.53 14.20 17.12
CA VAL A 337 21.08 14.11 17.33
C VAL A 337 20.42 15.47 17.22
N GLN A 338 20.99 16.51 17.86
CA GLN A 338 20.45 17.86 17.78
C GLN A 338 20.49 18.41 16.34
N SER A 339 21.58 18.14 15.60
CA SER A 339 21.72 18.51 14.19
C SER A 339 20.65 17.81 13.33
N LEU A 340 20.41 16.52 13.54
CA LEU A 340 19.38 15.78 12.81
C LEU A 340 17.98 16.34 13.10
N LEU A 341 17.65 16.55 14.37
CA LEU A 341 16.34 17.05 14.76
C LEU A 341 16.10 18.49 14.25
N ASN A 342 17.10 19.38 14.33
CA ASN A 342 17.01 20.72 13.76
C ASN A 342 16.77 20.69 12.24
N SER A 343 17.28 19.68 11.56
CA SER A 343 17.11 19.50 10.11
C SER A 343 15.71 19.05 9.70
N LEU A 344 14.92 18.49 10.63
CA LEU A 344 13.51 18.16 10.38
C LEU A 344 12.67 19.40 10.06
N ALA A 345 13.10 20.59 10.50
CA ALA A 345 12.42 21.84 10.22
C ALA A 345 12.43 22.22 8.73
N ASP A 346 13.35 21.67 7.93
CA ASP A 346 13.38 21.87 6.48
C ASP A 346 12.37 20.95 5.78
N PRO A 347 11.29 21.51 5.17
CA PRO A 347 10.24 20.72 4.52
C PRO A 347 10.73 19.93 3.30
N THR A 348 11.86 20.32 2.68
CA THR A 348 12.42 19.62 1.51
C THR A 348 13.16 18.34 1.87
N LEU A 349 13.56 18.21 3.14
CA LEU A 349 14.38 17.11 3.66
C LEU A 349 13.62 16.24 4.66
N THR A 350 12.48 16.71 5.19
CA THR A 350 11.75 16.07 6.29
C THR A 350 11.60 14.55 6.14
N THR A 351 11.28 14.04 4.96
CA THR A 351 11.10 12.59 4.74
C THR A 351 12.41 11.80 4.89
N HIS A 352 13.51 12.31 4.33
CA HIS A 352 14.83 11.70 4.43
C HIS A 352 15.40 11.80 5.84
N VAL A 353 15.24 12.96 6.48
CA VAL A 353 15.70 13.18 7.86
C VAL A 353 14.89 12.32 8.83
N SER A 354 13.56 12.26 8.68
CA SER A 354 12.72 11.42 9.55
C SER A 354 13.12 9.96 9.44
N SER A 355 13.36 9.46 8.22
CA SER A 355 13.81 8.08 8.00
C SER A 355 15.18 7.81 8.65
N ALA A 356 16.14 8.73 8.50
CA ALA A 356 17.44 8.58 9.14
C ALA A 356 17.37 8.66 10.67
N VAL A 357 16.61 9.61 11.23
CA VAL A 357 16.39 9.71 12.68
C VAL A 357 15.73 8.45 13.20
N GLU A 358 14.68 7.96 12.55
CA GLU A 358 13.99 6.72 12.91
C GLU A 358 14.95 5.53 12.91
N HIS A 359 15.74 5.37 11.84
CA HIS A 359 16.71 4.27 11.70
C HIS A 359 17.78 4.30 12.79
N LEU A 360 18.44 5.45 12.99
CA LEU A 360 19.48 5.61 14.00
C LEU A 360 18.92 5.42 15.41
N MET A 361 17.78 6.03 15.70
CA MET A 361 17.11 5.96 16.99
C MET A 361 16.74 4.52 17.33
N LEU A 362 16.07 3.78 16.44
CA LEU A 362 15.67 2.39 16.67
C LEU A 362 16.84 1.42 16.74
N ARG A 363 17.96 1.74 16.09
CA ARG A 363 19.17 0.91 16.17
C ARG A 363 19.96 1.17 17.45
N HIS A 364 20.08 2.44 17.86
CA HIS A 364 20.82 2.84 19.05
C HIS A 364 20.27 2.24 20.35
N ILE A 365 18.96 1.96 20.42
CA ILE A 365 18.36 1.41 21.64
C ILE A 365 18.88 0.01 21.99
N ALA A 366 19.36 -0.74 21.00
CA ALA A 366 19.99 -2.04 21.23
C ALA A 366 21.45 -1.93 21.68
N GLU A 367 22.05 -0.74 21.60
CA GLU A 367 23.48 -0.48 21.85
C GLU A 367 23.74 0.23 23.19
N CYS A 368 22.73 0.83 23.82
CA CYS A 368 22.87 1.60 25.05
C CYS A 368 21.74 1.32 26.06
N GLU A 369 21.91 1.78 27.30
CA GLU A 369 20.85 1.68 28.32
C GLU A 369 19.66 2.56 27.97
N GLU A 370 18.46 2.08 28.31
CA GLU A 370 17.20 2.74 27.96
C GLU A 370 17.10 4.19 28.48
N ASP A 371 17.59 4.47 29.68
CA ASP A 371 17.55 5.83 30.25
C ASP A 371 18.47 6.82 29.51
N ILE A 372 19.65 6.36 29.09
CA ILE A 372 20.59 7.15 28.27
C ILE A 372 19.98 7.40 26.90
N TRP A 373 19.44 6.35 26.28
CA TRP A 373 18.77 6.45 24.99
C TRP A 373 17.61 7.46 25.02
N ARG A 374 16.78 7.41 26.06
CA ARG A 374 15.64 8.32 26.25
C ARG A 374 16.08 9.77 26.42
N ALA A 375 17.09 10.01 27.26
CA ALA A 375 17.64 11.34 27.46
C ALA A 375 18.19 11.93 26.16
N LEU A 376 18.78 11.09 25.30
CA LEU A 376 19.37 11.53 24.04
C LEU A 376 18.34 11.74 22.92
N TRP A 377 17.36 10.84 22.76
CA TRP A 377 16.42 10.86 21.62
C TRP A 377 15.03 11.41 21.98
N ILE A 378 14.42 10.94 23.07
CA ILE A 378 13.02 11.24 23.38
C ILE A 378 12.85 12.62 24.01
N VAL A 379 13.70 12.98 24.98
CA VAL A 379 13.61 14.28 25.68
C VAL A 379 13.73 15.46 24.70
N PRO A 380 14.72 15.51 23.77
CA PRO A 380 14.83 16.61 22.82
C PRO A 380 13.63 16.69 21.85
N ILE A 381 13.07 15.55 21.43
CA ILE A 381 11.87 15.52 20.58
C ILE A 381 10.68 16.14 21.31
N LEU A 382 10.48 15.81 22.60
CA LEU A 382 9.41 16.39 23.42
C LEU A 382 9.60 17.88 23.65
N GLU A 383 10.82 18.32 23.94
CA GLU A 383 11.15 19.74 24.11
C GLU A 383 10.87 20.52 22.81
N MET A 384 11.32 20.01 21.67
CA MET A 384 11.07 20.64 20.37
C MET A 384 9.58 20.70 20.03
N LEU A 385 8.83 19.62 20.28
CA LEU A 385 7.39 19.57 20.03
C LEU A 385 6.63 20.67 20.78
N SER A 386 7.11 21.08 21.96
CA SER A 386 6.48 22.11 22.78
C SER A 386 6.52 23.52 22.17
N HIS A 387 7.42 23.73 21.20
CA HIS A 387 7.64 24.99 20.48
C HIS A 387 7.57 24.85 18.96
N ALA A 388 7.23 23.66 18.44
CA ALA A 388 7.24 23.34 17.02
C ALA A 388 6.12 24.06 16.23
N SER A 389 6.41 24.38 14.98
CA SER A 389 5.40 24.80 14.00
C SER A 389 4.46 23.65 13.62
N THR A 390 3.33 23.96 12.98
CA THR A 390 2.36 22.95 12.53
C THR A 390 2.96 21.93 11.54
N SER A 391 3.92 22.35 10.71
CA SER A 391 4.61 21.47 9.75
C SER A 391 5.57 20.49 10.44
N LEU A 392 6.25 20.90 11.52
CA LEU A 392 7.21 20.08 12.25
C LEU A 392 6.54 19.14 13.26
N CYS A 393 5.34 19.50 13.75
CA CYS A 393 4.59 18.67 14.70
C CYS A 393 4.31 17.25 14.15
N GLY A 394 3.95 17.12 12.87
CA GLY A 394 3.61 15.83 12.26
C GLY A 394 4.80 14.83 12.26
N PRO A 395 5.97 15.21 11.73
CA PRO A 395 7.18 14.38 11.77
C PRO A 395 7.60 13.98 13.18
N LEU A 396 7.63 14.92 14.13
CA LEU A 396 8.00 14.62 15.53
C LEU A 396 6.99 13.65 16.18
N GLN A 397 5.69 13.85 15.92
CA GLN A 397 4.64 12.92 16.37
C GLN A 397 4.83 11.52 15.79
N ALA A 398 5.20 11.41 14.51
CA ALA A 398 5.46 10.14 13.85
C ALA A 398 6.67 9.42 14.46
N LEU A 399 7.78 10.12 14.75
CA LEU A 399 8.96 9.54 15.39
C LEU A 399 8.66 8.97 16.79
N LEU A 400 7.93 9.74 17.63
CA LEU A 400 7.51 9.26 18.95
C LEU A 400 6.54 8.07 18.83
N SER A 401 5.62 8.17 17.87
CA SER A 401 4.64 7.13 17.56
C SER A 401 5.32 5.82 17.14
N THR A 402 6.35 5.89 16.29
CA THR A 402 7.18 4.74 15.90
C THR A 402 7.96 4.20 17.10
N SER A 403 8.55 5.07 17.92
CA SER A 403 9.29 4.66 19.12
C SER A 403 8.41 3.83 20.07
N VAL A 404 7.19 4.30 20.35
CA VAL A 404 6.21 3.60 21.19
C VAL A 404 5.75 2.29 20.55
N SER A 405 5.67 2.26 19.21
CA SER A 405 5.34 1.05 18.45
C SER A 405 6.36 -0.07 18.64
N HIS A 406 7.64 0.26 18.84
CA HIS A 406 8.69 -0.72 19.13
C HIS A 406 8.91 -0.94 20.63
N TYR A 407 8.68 0.09 21.45
CA TYR A 407 8.92 0.09 22.90
C TYR A 407 7.75 0.73 23.67
N PRO A 408 6.68 -0.03 23.93
CA PRO A 408 5.46 0.51 24.54
C PRO A 408 5.66 1.10 25.95
N ARG A 409 6.67 0.63 26.69
CA ARG A 409 7.06 1.16 28.02
C ARG A 409 7.39 2.65 28.01
N LEU A 410 7.81 3.19 26.86
CA LEU A 410 8.09 4.62 26.70
C LEU A 410 6.84 5.48 26.95
N LEU A 411 5.65 4.91 26.85
CA LEU A 411 4.40 5.64 26.97
C LEU A 411 4.26 6.35 28.32
N THR A 412 4.67 5.72 29.43
CA THR A 412 4.63 6.34 30.76
C THR A 412 5.54 7.56 30.83
N HIS A 413 6.70 7.51 30.18
CA HIS A 413 7.69 8.59 30.14
C HIS A 413 7.29 9.73 29.20
N ILE A 414 6.55 9.45 28.11
CA ILE A 414 5.94 10.49 27.26
C ILE A 414 4.81 11.19 28.00
N LEU A 415 4.07 10.47 28.85
CA LEU A 415 2.92 10.98 29.57
C LEU A 415 3.30 11.78 30.82
N GLN A 416 4.33 11.38 31.55
CA GLN A 416 4.71 12.02 32.81
C GLN A 416 4.94 13.53 32.70
N PRO A 417 5.64 14.07 31.67
CA PRO A 417 5.80 15.52 31.48
C PRO A 417 4.49 16.26 31.17
N ILE A 418 3.48 15.53 30.68
CA ILE A 418 2.19 16.09 30.26
C ILE A 418 1.17 16.01 31.40
N ILE A 419 1.27 14.99 32.25
CA ILE A 419 0.48 14.82 33.47
C ILE A 419 0.90 15.84 34.54
N SER A 420 2.18 16.23 34.59
CA SER A 420 2.67 17.26 35.53
C SER A 420 2.28 18.68 35.13
N ASP A 421 1.88 18.90 33.87
CA ASP A 421 1.41 20.19 33.38
C ASP A 421 -0.08 20.37 33.70
N THR A 422 -0.39 21.39 34.50
CA THR A 422 -1.77 21.76 34.84
C THR A 422 -2.63 22.16 33.63
N CYS A 423 -2.02 22.53 32.49
CA CYS A 423 -2.72 22.90 31.25
C CYS A 423 -1.98 22.39 30.00
N PRO A 424 -2.18 21.13 29.59
CA PRO A 424 -1.50 20.55 28.44
C PRO A 424 -1.76 21.37 27.15
N LYS A 425 -0.68 21.75 26.45
CA LYS A 425 -0.77 22.35 25.12
C LYS A 425 -1.48 21.39 24.15
N ALA A 426 -2.20 21.95 23.17
CA ALA A 426 -2.89 21.19 22.12
C ALA A 426 -1.95 20.20 21.38
N THR A 427 -0.72 20.60 21.10
CA THR A 427 0.30 19.77 20.44
C THR A 427 0.71 18.56 21.29
N HIS A 428 0.84 18.74 22.61
CA HIS A 428 1.13 17.65 23.53
C HIS A 428 -0.03 16.64 23.58
N LEU A 429 -1.27 17.13 23.66
CA LEU A 429 -2.46 16.26 23.65
C LEU A 429 -2.56 15.44 22.36
N ARG A 430 -2.35 16.05 21.18
CA ARG A 430 -2.35 15.31 19.90
C ARG A 430 -1.32 14.19 19.88
N THR A 431 -0.12 14.48 20.35
CA THR A 431 1.00 13.53 20.38
C THR A 431 0.72 12.36 21.30
N VAL A 432 0.25 12.66 22.51
CA VAL A 432 -0.14 11.66 23.50
C VAL A 432 -1.23 10.75 22.95
N LEU A 433 -2.31 11.34 22.42
CA LEU A 433 -3.42 10.55 21.87
C LEU A 433 -2.94 9.64 20.71
N SER A 434 -2.03 10.11 19.86
CA SER A 434 -1.44 9.30 18.79
C SER A 434 -0.60 8.14 19.33
N CYS A 435 0.28 8.41 20.31
CA CYS A 435 1.15 7.39 20.91
C CYS A 435 0.33 6.31 21.62
N ILE A 436 -0.65 6.70 22.46
CA ILE A 436 -1.54 5.75 23.15
C ILE A 436 -2.34 4.94 22.12
N ARG A 437 -2.84 5.58 21.04
CA ARG A 437 -3.61 4.89 20.01
C ARG A 437 -2.80 3.79 19.32
N LEU A 438 -1.52 4.04 19.03
CA LEU A 438 -0.65 3.03 18.41
C LEU A 438 -0.32 1.89 19.37
N ALA A 439 0.03 2.21 20.62
CA ALA A 439 0.23 1.21 21.67
C ALA A 439 -1.02 0.32 21.83
N ARG A 440 -2.22 0.93 21.78
CA ARG A 440 -3.49 0.19 21.83
C ARG A 440 -3.67 -0.74 20.64
N LYS A 441 -3.41 -0.28 19.43
CA LYS A 441 -3.56 -1.08 18.20
C LYS A 441 -2.69 -2.35 18.22
N GLN A 442 -1.54 -2.29 18.89
CA GLN A 442 -0.61 -3.41 19.03
C GLN A 442 -0.91 -4.34 20.20
N GLY A 443 -1.86 -3.98 21.06
CA GLY A 443 -2.19 -4.76 22.27
C GLY A 443 -1.22 -4.55 23.43
N ALA A 444 -0.31 -3.57 23.33
CA ALA A 444 0.68 -3.32 24.37
C ALA A 444 0.07 -2.82 25.68
N LEU A 445 -1.11 -2.18 25.61
CA LEU A 445 -1.86 -1.71 26.79
C LEU A 445 -2.60 -2.83 27.54
N ASP A 446 -2.58 -4.06 27.03
CA ASP A 446 -3.24 -5.20 27.66
C ASP A 446 -2.33 -5.91 28.69
N ASP A 447 -1.05 -5.52 28.77
CA ASP A 447 -0.11 -6.05 29.77
C ASP A 447 -0.38 -5.45 31.15
N GLN A 448 -1.08 -6.22 31.98
CA GLN A 448 -1.44 -5.84 33.34
C GLN A 448 -0.25 -5.78 34.31
N SER A 449 0.92 -6.32 33.93
CA SER A 449 2.13 -6.21 34.75
C SER A 449 2.77 -4.82 34.66
N GLU A 450 2.56 -4.12 33.53
CA GLU A 450 3.09 -2.78 33.28
C GLU A 450 2.06 -1.68 33.49
N PHE A 451 0.81 -1.92 33.11
CA PHE A 451 -0.26 -0.93 33.15
C PHE A 451 -1.36 -1.32 34.15
N GLN A 452 -1.23 -0.86 35.39
CA GLN A 452 -2.23 -1.13 36.41
C GLN A 452 -3.53 -0.36 36.14
N HIS A 453 -4.58 -1.08 35.76
CA HIS A 453 -5.90 -0.50 35.56
C HIS A 453 -6.47 -0.01 36.90
N CYS A 454 -6.64 1.29 37.05
CA CYS A 454 -7.36 1.91 38.17
C CYS A 454 -8.56 2.71 37.63
N SER A 455 -9.53 3.03 38.49
CA SER A 455 -10.75 3.74 38.07
C SER A 455 -10.49 5.15 37.50
N THR A 456 -9.36 5.76 37.83
CA THR A 456 -8.99 7.11 37.37
C THR A 456 -8.20 7.12 36.06
N LEU A 457 -7.51 6.03 35.72
CA LEU A 457 -6.68 5.93 34.51
C LEU A 457 -7.31 5.00 33.49
N TRP A 458 -7.68 5.56 32.35
CA TRP A 458 -8.07 4.82 31.17
C TRP A 458 -6.91 3.96 30.67
N LYS A 459 -7.15 2.63 30.60
CA LYS A 459 -6.16 1.60 30.28
C LYS A 459 -4.86 1.68 31.11
N GLY A 460 -4.94 2.22 32.33
CA GLY A 460 -3.78 2.35 33.23
C GLY A 460 -2.78 3.44 32.85
N VAL A 461 -3.13 4.30 31.89
CA VAL A 461 -2.18 5.19 31.20
C VAL A 461 -2.62 6.64 31.22
N LEU A 462 -3.86 6.93 30.83
CA LEU A 462 -4.35 8.30 30.65
C LEU A 462 -5.47 8.62 31.64
N ASP A 463 -5.40 9.76 32.33
CA ASP A 463 -6.50 10.21 33.20
C ASP A 463 -7.81 10.32 32.41
N VAL A 464 -8.85 9.64 32.89
CA VAL A 464 -10.18 9.62 32.24
C VAL A 464 -10.73 11.05 32.06
N ARG A 465 -10.43 11.97 32.99
CA ARG A 465 -10.87 13.37 32.93
C ARG A 465 -10.21 14.12 31.78
N ILE A 466 -8.91 13.88 31.55
CA ILE A 466 -8.18 14.47 30.42
C ILE A 466 -8.73 13.89 29.11
N LEU A 467 -8.93 12.58 29.04
CA LEU A 467 -9.55 11.93 27.89
C LEU A 467 -10.93 12.51 27.60
N GLU A 468 -11.78 12.68 28.61
CA GLU A 468 -13.10 13.28 28.46
C GLU A 468 -13.02 14.72 27.91
N GLN A 469 -12.16 15.57 28.49
CA GLN A 469 -11.94 16.94 28.03
C GLN A 469 -11.49 17.02 26.57
N THR A 470 -10.71 16.05 26.10
CA THR A 470 -10.26 16.01 24.70
C THR A 470 -11.40 15.73 23.71
N LEU A 471 -12.49 15.07 24.12
CA LEU A 471 -13.61 14.72 23.24
C LEU A 471 -14.50 15.90 22.85
N TYR A 472 -14.48 16.98 23.63
CA TYR A 472 -15.18 18.24 23.34
C TYR A 472 -14.23 19.44 23.26
N HIS A 473 -12.95 19.20 23.01
CA HIS A 473 -11.94 20.24 22.84
C HIS A 473 -12.23 21.14 21.63
N ARG A 474 -11.79 22.40 21.68
CA ARG A 474 -12.01 23.40 20.60
C ARG A 474 -11.42 22.99 19.24
N ASP A 475 -10.33 22.22 19.26
CA ASP A 475 -9.66 21.69 18.07
C ASP A 475 -10.30 20.35 17.67
N VAL A 476 -10.89 20.31 16.47
CA VAL A 476 -11.54 19.13 15.91
C VAL A 476 -10.58 17.94 15.78
N GLU A 477 -9.31 18.18 15.48
CA GLU A 477 -8.33 17.11 15.28
C GLU A 477 -8.02 16.37 16.59
N ILE A 478 -8.01 17.11 17.71
CA ILE A 478 -7.88 16.52 19.06
C ILE A 478 -9.12 15.69 19.38
N ARG A 479 -10.32 16.21 19.12
CA ARG A 479 -11.58 15.47 19.31
C ARG A 479 -11.58 14.16 18.52
N MET A 480 -11.19 14.21 17.25
CA MET A 480 -11.13 13.02 16.39
C MET A 480 -10.05 12.03 16.83
N SER A 481 -8.89 12.51 17.30
CA SER A 481 -7.83 11.66 17.83
C SER A 481 -8.27 10.93 19.10
N ALA A 482 -8.98 11.63 20.00
CA ALA A 482 -9.54 11.06 21.22
C ALA A 482 -10.66 10.06 20.93
N PHE A 483 -11.54 10.35 19.97
CA PHE A 483 -12.59 9.41 19.59
C PHE A 483 -12.03 8.17 18.89
N SER A 484 -11.00 8.33 18.06
CA SER A 484 -10.25 7.19 17.49
C SER A 484 -9.63 6.33 18.58
N LEU A 485 -9.08 6.93 19.64
CA LEU A 485 -8.54 6.14 20.75
C LEU A 485 -9.57 5.19 21.38
N LEU A 486 -10.84 5.62 21.49
CA LEU A 486 -11.95 4.78 21.98
C LEU A 486 -12.37 3.69 20.98
N ALA A 487 -12.35 3.99 19.68
CA ALA A 487 -12.77 3.09 18.61
C ALA A 487 -11.73 2.01 18.26
N GLU A 488 -10.45 2.33 18.38
CA GLU A 488 -9.35 1.41 18.11
C GLU A 488 -9.28 0.30 19.18
N SER A 489 -8.96 -0.92 18.76
CA SER A 489 -8.66 -2.07 19.63
C SER A 489 -7.66 -2.99 18.94
N HIS A 490 -6.94 -3.79 19.72
CA HIS A 490 -6.09 -4.85 19.18
C HIS A 490 -6.93 -6.02 18.64
N ARG A 491 -8.09 -6.30 19.26
CA ARG A 491 -9.02 -7.36 18.85
C ARG A 491 -10.41 -6.79 18.57
N SER A 492 -11.07 -7.28 17.53
CA SER A 492 -12.46 -6.90 17.22
C SER A 492 -13.47 -7.39 18.27
N THR A 493 -13.05 -8.30 19.14
CA THR A 493 -13.88 -8.90 20.20
C THR A 493 -13.56 -8.36 21.59
N GLU A 494 -12.71 -7.33 21.69
CA GLU A 494 -12.42 -6.63 22.95
C GLU A 494 -13.69 -5.98 23.50
N THR A 495 -13.99 -6.22 24.77
CA THR A 495 -15.20 -5.70 25.43
C THR A 495 -15.06 -4.24 25.81
N PHE A 496 -16.16 -3.48 25.75
CA PHE A 496 -16.22 -2.12 26.26
C PHE A 496 -16.53 -2.08 27.75
N SER A 497 -15.88 -1.16 28.45
CA SER A 497 -16.27 -0.76 29.81
C SER A 497 -17.43 0.26 29.80
N VAL A 498 -18.13 0.38 30.94
CA VAL A 498 -19.19 1.40 31.13
C VAL A 498 -18.64 2.81 30.89
N SER A 499 -17.44 3.09 31.41
CA SER A 499 -16.76 4.38 31.26
C SER A 499 -16.46 4.71 29.79
N GLU A 500 -15.96 3.75 29.00
CA GLU A 500 -15.73 3.97 27.56
C GLU A 500 -17.03 4.30 26.82
N LEU A 501 -18.14 3.62 27.12
CA LEU A 501 -19.43 3.90 26.49
C LEU A 501 -19.98 5.29 26.90
N GLN A 502 -19.76 5.70 28.13
CA GLN A 502 -20.09 7.06 28.59
C GLN A 502 -19.26 8.12 27.85
N LEU A 503 -17.97 7.87 27.59
CA LEU A 503 -17.12 8.76 26.80
C LEU A 503 -17.60 8.85 25.34
N VAL A 504 -17.98 7.73 24.73
CA VAL A 504 -18.58 7.73 23.38
C VAL A 504 -19.87 8.57 23.35
N ARG A 505 -20.74 8.41 24.35
CA ARG A 505 -21.94 9.24 24.51
C ARG A 505 -21.60 10.73 24.58
N LYS A 506 -20.66 11.12 25.44
CA LYS A 506 -20.21 12.51 25.59
C LYS A 506 -19.69 13.07 24.27
N PHE A 507 -18.88 12.31 23.55
CA PHE A 507 -18.39 12.75 22.23
C PHE A 507 -19.56 13.09 21.29
N LEU A 508 -20.55 12.21 21.15
CA LEU A 508 -21.69 12.42 20.25
C LEU A 508 -22.54 13.63 20.66
N GLU A 509 -22.80 13.81 21.96
CA GLU A 509 -23.54 14.97 22.50
C GLU A 509 -22.93 16.31 22.03
N TYR A 510 -21.60 16.43 22.01
CA TYR A 510 -20.90 17.64 21.59
C TYR A 510 -20.59 17.74 20.09
N ASN A 511 -20.58 16.61 19.36
CA ASN A 511 -20.08 16.55 17.98
C ASN A 511 -21.15 16.25 16.91
N ILE A 512 -22.40 15.94 17.29
CA ILE A 512 -23.47 15.62 16.32
C ILE A 512 -23.72 16.75 15.31
N ASN A 513 -23.43 18.00 15.68
CA ASN A 513 -23.58 19.17 14.82
C ASN A 513 -22.26 19.65 14.19
N CYS A 514 -21.26 18.78 14.04
CA CYS A 514 -19.95 19.16 13.52
C CYS A 514 -20.05 19.76 12.11
N GLU A 515 -19.46 20.95 11.94
CA GLU A 515 -19.56 21.73 10.70
C GLU A 515 -18.76 21.13 9.53
N ILE A 516 -17.66 20.45 9.86
CA ILE A 516 -16.66 19.98 8.91
C ILE A 516 -17.09 18.63 8.32
N PRO A 517 -17.32 18.52 6.99
CA PRO A 517 -17.77 17.28 6.36
C PRO A 517 -16.83 16.09 6.55
N SER A 518 -15.51 16.29 6.43
CA SER A 518 -14.52 15.23 6.63
C SER A 518 -14.55 14.66 8.05
N SER A 519 -14.69 15.52 9.07
CA SER A 519 -14.80 15.11 10.47
C SER A 519 -16.11 14.36 10.74
N ARG A 520 -17.23 14.73 10.10
CA ARG A 520 -18.48 13.96 10.18
C ARG A 520 -18.30 12.55 9.59
N GLN A 521 -17.68 12.46 8.42
CA GLN A 521 -17.43 11.16 7.78
C GLN A 521 -16.49 10.28 8.61
N GLN A 522 -15.45 10.88 9.21
CA GLN A 522 -14.55 10.18 10.11
C GLN A 522 -15.24 9.76 11.41
N THR A 523 -16.16 10.58 11.95
CA THR A 523 -16.99 10.18 13.10
C THR A 523 -17.80 8.93 12.78
N LEU A 524 -18.43 8.88 11.61
CA LEU A 524 -19.22 7.71 11.19
C LEU A 524 -18.36 6.47 10.98
N SER A 525 -17.15 6.61 10.41
CA SER A 525 -16.26 5.47 10.22
C SER A 525 -15.75 4.90 11.54
N LEU A 526 -15.46 5.75 12.53
CA LEU A 526 -15.07 5.35 13.88
C LEU A 526 -16.25 4.75 14.65
N LEU A 527 -17.45 5.32 14.53
CA LEU A 527 -18.65 4.77 15.16
C LEU A 527 -19.01 3.40 14.57
N LYS A 528 -18.86 3.22 13.26
CA LYS A 528 -19.00 1.90 12.61
C LYS A 528 -18.07 0.87 13.25
N LYS A 529 -16.80 1.20 13.50
CA LYS A 529 -15.87 0.30 14.21
C LYS A 529 -16.35 -0.01 15.63
N ILE A 530 -16.83 0.99 16.36
CA ILE A 530 -17.36 0.82 17.72
C ILE A 530 -18.56 -0.15 17.74
N LEU A 531 -19.53 0.06 16.85
CA LEU A 531 -20.73 -0.78 16.74
C LEU A 531 -20.37 -2.23 16.32
N THR A 532 -19.47 -2.39 15.36
CA THR A 532 -18.98 -3.72 14.96
C THR A 532 -18.30 -4.43 16.13
N ARG A 533 -17.43 -3.73 16.89
CA ARG A 533 -16.78 -4.31 18.08
C ARG A 533 -17.77 -4.64 19.19
N LEU A 534 -18.78 -3.81 19.41
CA LEU A 534 -19.88 -4.09 20.35
C LEU A 534 -20.57 -5.41 20.00
N ARG A 535 -20.96 -5.59 18.73
CA ARG A 535 -21.58 -6.82 18.23
C ARG A 535 -20.66 -8.03 18.37
N ASP A 536 -19.44 -7.94 17.83
CA ASP A 536 -18.51 -9.06 17.78
C ASP A 536 -18.10 -9.50 19.21
N SER A 537 -17.89 -8.56 20.13
CA SER A 537 -17.63 -8.87 21.54
C SER A 537 -18.84 -9.50 22.23
N ALA A 538 -20.07 -9.04 21.96
CA ALA A 538 -21.28 -9.66 22.49
C ALA A 538 -21.46 -11.11 22.01
N GLN A 539 -21.17 -11.39 20.74
CA GLN A 539 -21.20 -12.75 20.18
C GLN A 539 -20.24 -13.70 20.92
N VAL A 540 -19.01 -13.25 21.19
CA VAL A 540 -18.02 -14.03 21.96
C VAL A 540 -18.42 -14.20 23.43
N LEU A 541 -19.02 -13.17 24.03
CA LEU A 541 -19.51 -13.25 25.41
C LEU A 541 -20.59 -14.34 25.58
N CYS A 542 -21.36 -14.64 24.53
CA CYS A 542 -22.38 -15.69 24.55
C CYS A 542 -21.89 -17.07 24.05
N SER A 543 -20.87 -17.15 23.19
CA SER A 543 -20.55 -18.35 22.40
C SER A 543 -19.74 -19.48 23.08
N ARG A 544 -19.64 -19.56 24.41
CA ARG A 544 -19.07 -20.73 25.10
C ARG A 544 -20.13 -21.73 25.58
N LYS A 545 -20.92 -22.26 24.63
CA LYS A 545 -21.64 -23.54 24.80
C LYS A 545 -20.77 -24.79 24.50
N GLY A 546 -19.46 -24.60 24.29
CA GLY A 546 -18.52 -25.62 23.84
C GLY A 546 -17.50 -26.10 24.89
N GLU A 547 -17.83 -26.11 26.18
CA GLU A 547 -17.06 -26.89 27.16
C GLU A 547 -17.73 -28.26 27.34
N ASN A 548 -17.09 -29.29 26.79
CA ASN A 548 -17.23 -30.73 27.04
C ASN A 548 -18.56 -31.22 27.64
N LYS A 549 -19.32 -31.97 26.83
CA LYS A 549 -20.46 -32.84 27.20
C LYS A 549 -20.15 -33.95 28.24
N THR A 550 -19.06 -33.87 29.01
CA THR A 550 -18.64 -34.91 29.96
C THR A 550 -18.47 -34.46 31.41
N SER A 551 -18.87 -33.25 31.78
CA SER A 551 -18.93 -32.85 33.20
C SER A 551 -20.24 -32.15 33.53
N LYS A 552 -21.20 -32.92 34.07
CA LYS A 552 -22.33 -32.39 34.85
C LYS A 552 -21.80 -31.71 36.12
N LYS A 553 -21.27 -30.49 35.99
CA LYS A 553 -21.26 -29.50 37.07
C LYS A 553 -22.06 -28.32 36.58
N LYS A 554 -23.12 -27.96 37.33
CA LYS A 554 -23.84 -26.70 37.16
C LYS A 554 -22.80 -25.58 37.32
N ILE A 555 -22.32 -25.05 36.21
CA ILE A 555 -21.52 -23.83 36.19
C ILE A 555 -22.56 -22.70 36.29
N GLU A 556 -22.58 -22.02 37.43
CA GLU A 556 -23.32 -20.76 37.57
C GLU A 556 -22.92 -19.81 36.43
N PRO A 557 -23.86 -19.04 35.85
CA PRO A 557 -23.50 -18.06 34.85
C PRO A 557 -22.52 -17.07 35.49
N ASP A 558 -21.32 -16.99 34.93
CA ASP A 558 -20.28 -16.04 35.33
C ASP A 558 -20.88 -14.63 35.38
N SER A 559 -21.20 -14.16 36.60
CA SER A 559 -22.04 -12.99 36.87
C SER A 559 -21.52 -11.75 36.14
N ASN A 560 -20.21 -11.61 36.05
CA ASN A 560 -19.52 -10.51 35.37
C ASN A 560 -19.79 -10.46 33.85
N ARG A 561 -19.87 -11.62 33.15
CA ARG A 561 -20.14 -11.67 31.70
C ARG A 561 -21.57 -11.24 31.39
N SER A 562 -22.52 -11.73 32.18
CA SER A 562 -23.93 -11.36 32.06
C SER A 562 -24.15 -9.88 32.37
N HIS A 563 -23.39 -9.31 33.31
CA HIS A 563 -23.40 -7.89 33.64
C HIS A 563 -22.86 -7.02 32.50
N LEU A 564 -21.75 -7.43 31.86
CA LEU A 564 -21.18 -6.70 30.71
C LEU A 564 -22.13 -6.69 29.51
N LEU A 565 -22.76 -7.82 29.18
CA LEU A 565 -23.76 -7.88 28.11
C LEU A 565 -24.96 -6.95 28.39
N ARG A 566 -25.42 -6.90 29.64
CA ARG A 566 -26.48 -5.97 30.07
C ARG A 566 -26.08 -4.51 30.00
N THR A 567 -24.79 -4.19 29.90
CA THR A 567 -24.30 -2.80 29.79
C THR A 567 -24.42 -2.26 28.36
N TYR A 568 -24.34 -3.13 27.35
CA TYR A 568 -24.37 -2.69 25.95
C TYR A 568 -25.76 -2.22 25.53
N ASN A 569 -26.81 -2.94 25.94
CA ASN A 569 -28.18 -2.64 25.55
C ASN A 569 -28.60 -1.19 25.92
N PRO A 570 -28.45 -0.71 27.18
CA PRO A 570 -28.75 0.69 27.52
C PRO A 570 -28.01 1.73 26.68
N PHE A 571 -26.76 1.47 26.31
CA PHE A 571 -26.00 2.39 25.47
C PHE A 571 -26.56 2.47 24.05
N VAL A 572 -26.88 1.33 23.43
CA VAL A 572 -27.44 1.30 22.08
C VAL A 572 -28.85 1.90 22.07
N LEU A 573 -29.68 1.62 23.08
CA LEU A 573 -30.99 2.27 23.26
C LEU A 573 -30.87 3.79 23.30
N TRP A 574 -29.97 4.29 24.15
CA TRP A 574 -29.68 5.72 24.23
C TRP A 574 -29.21 6.28 22.88
N LEU A 575 -28.38 5.55 22.12
CA LEU A 575 -27.89 6.01 20.81
C LEU A 575 -29.03 6.15 19.78
N LEU A 576 -29.99 5.22 19.80
CA LEU A 576 -31.18 5.28 18.95
C LEU A 576 -32.08 6.46 19.33
N GLU A 577 -32.44 6.57 20.61
CA GLU A 577 -33.23 7.69 21.14
C GLU A 577 -32.58 9.04 20.83
N PHE A 578 -31.29 9.17 21.14
CA PHE A 578 -30.51 10.36 20.82
C PHE A 578 -30.59 10.69 19.32
N SER A 579 -30.48 9.69 18.45
CA SER A 579 -30.53 9.94 17.00
C SER A 579 -31.91 10.39 16.54
N PHE A 580 -33.00 9.80 17.05
CA PHE A 580 -34.37 10.24 16.74
C PHE A 580 -34.68 11.62 17.31
N ASP A 581 -34.25 11.91 18.54
CA ASP A 581 -34.41 13.21 19.20
C ASP A 581 -33.71 14.34 18.44
N ASN A 582 -32.68 14.02 17.65
CA ASN A 582 -31.98 14.96 16.80
C ASN A 582 -32.65 15.21 15.42
N LEU A 583 -33.80 14.58 15.14
CA LEU A 583 -34.59 14.73 13.90
C LEU A 583 -35.81 15.66 14.06
N PHE A 584 -35.87 16.44 15.15
CA PHE A 584 -36.95 17.38 15.40
C PHE A 584 -37.13 18.43 14.28
N PRO A 585 -38.35 18.99 14.10
CA PRO A 585 -38.60 20.06 13.15
C PRO A 585 -37.70 21.29 13.40
N GLY A 586 -36.97 21.74 12.38
CA GLY A 586 -36.02 22.85 12.50
C GLY A 586 -34.59 22.45 12.89
N ALA A 587 -34.32 21.16 13.13
CA ALA A 587 -32.94 20.67 13.23
C ALA A 587 -32.18 20.95 11.92
N ASN A 588 -30.93 21.41 12.03
CA ASN A 588 -30.15 21.75 10.84
C ASN A 588 -29.68 20.49 10.07
N PHE A 589 -29.25 20.71 8.82
CA PHE A 589 -28.79 19.65 7.91
C PHE A 589 -27.78 18.69 8.52
N ARG A 590 -26.77 19.23 9.22
CA ARG A 590 -25.62 18.46 9.72
C ARG A 590 -26.07 17.50 10.82
N ARG A 591 -26.88 18.01 11.76
CA ARG A 591 -27.47 17.23 12.85
C ARG A 591 -28.40 16.13 12.32
N ARG A 592 -29.29 16.46 11.39
CA ARG A 592 -30.20 15.49 10.77
C ARG A 592 -29.46 14.42 9.97
N GLY A 593 -28.54 14.85 9.10
CA GLY A 593 -27.74 13.94 8.28
C GLY A 593 -26.90 12.98 9.10
N SER A 594 -26.18 13.46 10.12
CA SER A 594 -25.42 12.59 11.02
C SER A 594 -26.30 11.63 11.80
N SER A 595 -27.46 12.07 12.29
CA SER A 595 -28.38 11.20 13.05
C SER A 595 -28.99 10.11 12.18
N LEU A 596 -29.42 10.44 10.95
CA LEU A 596 -29.92 9.45 9.99
C LEU A 596 -28.83 8.43 9.64
N GLN A 597 -27.59 8.87 9.43
CA GLN A 597 -26.47 7.96 9.15
C GLN A 597 -26.14 7.05 10.34
N ILE A 598 -26.23 7.55 11.57
CA ILE A 598 -26.07 6.74 12.79
C ILE A 598 -27.17 5.68 12.88
N LEU A 599 -28.43 6.05 12.64
CA LEU A 599 -29.55 5.10 12.61
C LEU A 599 -29.34 4.02 11.54
N THR A 600 -28.91 4.40 10.34
CA THR A 600 -28.57 3.45 9.27
C THR A 600 -27.45 2.50 9.69
N LEU A 601 -26.38 3.00 10.32
CA LEU A 601 -25.29 2.13 10.82
C LEU A 601 -25.77 1.17 11.92
N CYS A 602 -26.64 1.61 12.83
CA CYS A 602 -27.20 0.74 13.86
C CYS A 602 -28.02 -0.39 13.22
N HIS A 603 -28.86 -0.07 12.24
CA HIS A 603 -29.64 -1.06 11.51
C HIS A 603 -28.74 -2.07 10.75
N GLU A 604 -27.77 -1.58 9.98
CA GLU A 604 -26.88 -2.41 9.14
C GLU A 604 -25.97 -3.35 9.95
N ILE A 605 -25.50 -2.90 11.12
CA ILE A 605 -24.48 -3.64 11.89
C ILE A 605 -25.12 -4.53 12.94
N LEU A 606 -26.04 -3.99 13.73
CA LEU A 606 -26.58 -4.67 14.90
C LEU A 606 -27.81 -5.50 14.58
N SER A 607 -28.51 -5.19 13.50
CA SER A 607 -29.88 -5.64 13.20
C SER A 607 -30.85 -5.36 14.36
N PHE A 608 -32.10 -4.97 14.08
CA PHE A 608 -33.11 -4.79 15.14
C PHE A 608 -33.84 -6.08 15.48
N ASP A 609 -33.19 -7.23 15.25
CA ASP A 609 -33.70 -8.57 15.52
C ASP A 609 -33.38 -8.98 16.96
N ALA A 610 -34.33 -9.63 17.63
CA ALA A 610 -34.15 -10.26 18.93
C ALA A 610 -33.05 -11.33 18.94
N ALA A 611 -32.69 -11.88 17.79
CA ALA A 611 -31.60 -12.85 17.65
C ALA A 611 -30.21 -12.27 17.98
N GLU A 612 -30.04 -10.95 17.90
CA GLU A 612 -28.75 -10.30 18.09
C GLU A 612 -28.41 -10.13 19.57
N LEU A 613 -27.26 -10.66 19.97
CA LEU A 613 -26.92 -10.88 21.38
C LEU A 613 -26.59 -9.59 22.15
N VAL A 614 -26.36 -8.49 21.43
CA VAL A 614 -26.22 -7.14 22.01
C VAL A 614 -27.49 -6.73 22.75
N TRP A 615 -28.66 -7.27 22.36
CA TRP A 615 -29.98 -6.96 22.89
C TRP A 615 -30.36 -7.79 24.12
N THR A 616 -29.45 -7.90 25.09
CA THR A 616 -29.70 -8.62 26.34
C THR A 616 -30.22 -7.65 27.42
N PRO A 617 -31.38 -7.87 28.07
CA PRO A 617 -32.22 -9.08 28.02
C PRO A 617 -33.25 -9.11 26.88
N CYS A 618 -33.59 -7.96 26.27
CA CYS A 618 -34.51 -7.87 25.15
C CYS A 618 -34.12 -6.76 24.18
N PRO A 619 -34.52 -6.87 22.89
CA PRO A 619 -34.34 -5.80 21.91
C PRO A 619 -35.24 -4.60 22.18
N PRO A 620 -34.87 -3.40 21.70
CA PRO A 620 -35.73 -2.24 21.71
C PRO A 620 -36.99 -2.46 20.90
N VAL A 621 -38.04 -1.76 21.31
CA VAL A 621 -39.15 -1.43 20.43
C VAL A 621 -38.71 -0.25 19.55
N VAL A 622 -37.90 -0.53 18.51
CA VAL A 622 -37.46 0.50 17.55
C VAL A 622 -38.58 0.83 16.57
N TYR A 623 -39.32 -0.18 16.13
CA TYR A 623 -40.37 -0.01 15.14
C TYR A 623 -41.67 0.50 15.78
N THR A 624 -41.68 1.78 16.15
CA THR A 624 -42.86 2.47 16.67
C THR A 624 -43.46 3.39 15.62
N GLN A 625 -44.76 3.62 15.71
CA GLN A 625 -45.46 4.60 14.87
C GLN A 625 -44.89 6.02 15.05
N SER A 626 -44.42 6.35 16.26
CA SER A 626 -43.77 7.64 16.53
C SER A 626 -42.50 7.82 15.70
N TYR A 627 -41.60 6.83 15.68
CA TYR A 627 -40.36 6.90 14.91
C TYR A 627 -40.62 6.81 13.40
N ALA A 628 -41.61 6.03 12.97
CA ALA A 628 -42.08 6.00 11.59
C ALA A 628 -42.51 7.39 11.12
N ASN A 629 -43.33 8.09 11.92
CA ASN A 629 -43.78 9.45 11.61
C ASN A 629 -42.62 10.46 11.54
N ILE A 630 -41.63 10.38 12.44
CA ILE A 630 -40.42 11.21 12.37
C ILE A 630 -39.68 11.01 11.06
N LEU A 631 -39.52 9.76 10.61
CA LEU A 631 -38.84 9.44 9.35
C LEU A 631 -39.68 9.84 8.12
N LEU A 632 -41.01 9.70 8.16
CA LEU A 632 -41.90 10.21 7.11
C LEU A 632 -41.78 11.73 6.96
N GLU A 633 -41.71 12.46 8.07
CA GLU A 633 -41.42 13.91 8.03
C GLU A 633 -40.03 14.21 7.46
N CYS A 634 -39.05 13.30 7.59
CA CYS A 634 -37.75 13.45 6.94
C CYS A 634 -37.80 13.31 5.41
N LEU A 635 -38.86 12.74 4.83
CA LEU A 635 -39.04 12.76 3.37
C LEU A 635 -39.33 14.17 2.83
N LYS A 636 -39.77 15.10 3.69
CA LYS A 636 -39.98 16.52 3.37
C LYS A 636 -38.72 17.39 3.52
N ASP A 637 -37.57 16.80 3.86
CA ASP A 637 -36.32 17.54 4.08
C ASP A 637 -35.88 18.33 2.83
N THR A 638 -35.17 19.45 2.99
CA THR A 638 -34.65 20.22 1.85
C THR A 638 -33.47 19.54 1.16
N TYR A 639 -32.80 18.61 1.84
CA TYR A 639 -31.60 17.93 1.34
C TYR A 639 -31.92 16.50 0.91
N GLU A 640 -31.66 16.20 -0.35
CA GLU A 640 -31.94 14.90 -0.97
C GLU A 640 -31.28 13.72 -0.24
N ASN A 641 -30.05 13.90 0.26
CA ASN A 641 -29.36 12.85 1.00
C ASN A 641 -30.10 12.42 2.28
N ASN A 642 -30.79 13.35 2.96
CA ASN A 642 -31.58 13.03 4.15
C ASN A 642 -32.85 12.25 3.76
N LYS A 643 -33.54 12.63 2.68
CA LYS A 643 -34.65 11.86 2.11
C LYS A 643 -34.21 10.44 1.73
N MET A 644 -33.04 10.35 1.10
CA MET A 644 -32.14 9.19 0.97
C MET A 644 -32.21 8.21 2.13
N LEU A 645 -31.62 8.65 3.23
CA LEU A 645 -31.42 7.83 4.41
C LEU A 645 -32.74 7.50 5.09
N ALA A 646 -33.68 8.45 5.14
CA ALA A 646 -35.01 8.24 5.69
C ALA A 646 -35.79 7.16 4.93
N LEU A 647 -35.80 7.21 3.58
CA LEU A 647 -36.41 6.17 2.75
C LEU A 647 -35.79 4.80 3.04
N ARG A 648 -34.45 4.71 3.09
CA ARG A 648 -33.75 3.45 3.37
C ARG A 648 -34.10 2.87 4.73
N LEU A 649 -34.34 3.71 5.73
CA LEU A 649 -34.80 3.27 7.04
C LEU A 649 -36.27 2.86 7.02
N LEU A 650 -37.16 3.65 6.39
CA LEU A 650 -38.60 3.38 6.34
C LEU A 650 -38.93 2.03 5.69
N ILE A 651 -38.22 1.63 4.63
CA ILE A 651 -38.46 0.34 3.97
C ILE A 651 -38.10 -0.88 4.84
N THR A 652 -37.42 -0.66 5.97
CA THR A 652 -37.09 -1.72 6.94
C THR A 652 -38.11 -1.83 8.06
N PHE A 653 -39.05 -0.87 8.16
CA PHE A 653 -40.09 -0.90 9.17
C PHE A 653 -41.17 -1.93 8.80
N PRO A 654 -41.80 -2.58 9.80
CA PRO A 654 -42.97 -3.41 9.59
C PRO A 654 -44.16 -2.54 9.14
N ALA A 655 -45.04 -3.10 8.32
CA ALA A 655 -46.16 -2.38 7.71
C ALA A 655 -47.09 -1.75 8.77
N GLU A 656 -47.30 -2.45 9.89
CA GLU A 656 -48.15 -2.03 11.00
C GLU A 656 -47.64 -0.75 11.66
N ALA A 657 -46.31 -0.59 11.77
CA ALA A 657 -45.72 0.62 12.35
C ALA A 657 -45.88 1.86 11.44
N LEU A 658 -46.06 1.64 10.14
CA LEU A 658 -46.33 2.67 9.15
C LEU A 658 -47.84 2.90 8.91
N GLY A 659 -48.71 2.09 9.53
CA GLY A 659 -50.15 2.09 9.26
C GLY A 659 -50.50 1.61 7.84
N LEU A 660 -49.65 0.77 7.24
CA LEU A 660 -49.83 0.21 5.89
C LEU A 660 -50.53 -1.16 5.89
N ASP A 661 -50.98 -1.62 7.05
CA ASP A 661 -51.84 -2.79 7.24
C ASP A 661 -53.32 -2.48 6.93
N ASP A 662 -53.73 -1.21 7.08
CA ASP A 662 -55.07 -0.73 6.76
C ASP A 662 -55.17 -0.25 5.29
N PRO A 663 -55.96 -0.92 4.42
CA PRO A 663 -56.17 -0.50 3.04
C PRO A 663 -56.63 0.95 2.88
N ASP A 664 -57.44 1.47 3.82
CA ASP A 664 -57.97 2.83 3.76
C ASP A 664 -56.87 3.86 4.01
N GLN A 665 -55.95 3.59 4.94
CA GLN A 665 -54.76 4.41 5.19
C GLN A 665 -53.81 4.41 3.99
N VAL A 666 -53.58 3.23 3.40
CA VAL A 666 -52.76 3.09 2.18
C VAL A 666 -53.37 3.90 1.03
N SER A 667 -54.68 3.79 0.81
CA SER A 667 -55.42 4.58 -0.18
C SER A 667 -55.30 6.09 0.07
N SER A 668 -55.41 6.51 1.34
CA SER A 668 -55.21 7.91 1.74
C SER A 668 -53.80 8.41 1.42
N LEU A 669 -52.76 7.63 1.76
CA LEU A 669 -51.36 7.98 1.49
C LEU A 669 -51.03 8.03 -0.01
N ILE A 670 -51.62 7.13 -0.82
CA ILE A 670 -51.55 7.20 -2.29
C ILE A 670 -52.22 8.50 -2.76
N GLY A 671 -53.40 8.84 -2.24
CA GLY A 671 -54.10 10.09 -2.53
C GLY A 671 -53.26 11.33 -2.22
N VAL A 672 -52.64 11.38 -1.04
CA VAL A 672 -51.71 12.46 -0.64
C VAL A 672 -50.51 12.51 -1.59
N SER A 673 -49.95 11.37 -1.95
CA SER A 673 -48.82 11.30 -2.88
C SER A 673 -49.18 11.88 -4.25
N LEU A 674 -50.37 11.57 -4.78
CA LEU A 674 -50.85 12.12 -6.05
C LEU A 674 -51.08 13.63 -5.96
N GLN A 675 -51.69 14.12 -4.87
CA GLN A 675 -51.89 15.56 -4.65
C GLN A 675 -50.55 16.31 -4.61
N LEU A 676 -49.55 15.77 -3.91
CA LEU A 676 -48.22 16.35 -3.84
C LEU A 676 -47.50 16.29 -5.20
N ALA A 677 -47.68 15.22 -5.98
CA ALA A 677 -47.10 15.08 -7.30
C ALA A 677 -47.69 16.08 -8.31
N SER A 678 -48.96 16.43 -8.16
CA SER A 678 -49.67 17.46 -8.94
C SER A 678 -49.56 18.87 -8.35
N SER A 679 -48.73 19.07 -7.30
CA SER A 679 -48.49 20.40 -6.71
C SER A 679 -47.65 21.27 -7.64
N HIS A 680 -47.89 22.59 -7.62
CA HIS A 680 -47.02 23.56 -8.30
C HIS A 680 -45.69 23.81 -7.55
N SER A 681 -45.54 23.26 -6.35
CA SER A 681 -44.36 23.42 -5.49
C SER A 681 -43.35 22.30 -5.74
N PRO A 682 -42.14 22.57 -6.28
CA PRO A 682 -41.15 21.52 -6.54
C PRO A 682 -40.78 20.66 -5.31
N PRO A 683 -40.65 21.20 -4.07
CA PRO A 683 -40.44 20.40 -2.86
C PRO A 683 -41.52 19.35 -2.61
N ASP A 684 -42.78 19.65 -2.93
CA ASP A 684 -43.91 18.73 -2.78
C ASP A 684 -43.80 17.59 -3.79
N CYS A 685 -43.52 17.89 -5.05
CA CYS A 685 -43.30 16.88 -6.10
C CYS A 685 -42.16 15.91 -5.73
N ILE A 686 -41.07 16.43 -5.17
CA ILE A 686 -39.95 15.59 -4.72
C ILE A 686 -40.39 14.70 -3.55
N THR A 687 -41.09 15.27 -2.57
CA THR A 687 -41.63 14.51 -1.43
C THR A 687 -42.57 13.39 -1.90
N ALA A 688 -43.44 13.67 -2.87
CA ALA A 688 -44.33 12.68 -3.48
C ALA A 688 -43.56 11.50 -4.06
N ALA A 689 -42.49 11.77 -4.83
CA ALA A 689 -41.66 10.73 -5.41
C ALA A 689 -41.04 9.83 -4.33
N TYR A 690 -40.50 10.41 -3.26
CA TYR A 690 -39.94 9.64 -2.14
C TYR A 690 -40.98 8.84 -1.37
N LEU A 691 -42.15 9.42 -1.11
CA LEU A 691 -43.25 8.72 -0.44
C LEU A 691 -43.74 7.53 -1.28
N LEU A 692 -43.94 7.72 -2.59
CA LEU A 692 -44.29 6.64 -3.50
C LEU A 692 -43.24 5.53 -3.50
N ARG A 693 -41.95 5.87 -3.53
CA ARG A 693 -40.86 4.89 -3.45
C ARG A 693 -40.86 4.08 -2.15
N VAL A 694 -41.36 4.64 -1.05
CA VAL A 694 -41.57 3.89 0.20
C VAL A 694 -42.79 2.98 0.05
N LEU A 695 -43.94 3.53 -0.36
CA LEU A 695 -45.21 2.78 -0.46
C LEU A 695 -45.09 1.55 -1.36
N VAL A 696 -44.45 1.67 -2.53
CA VAL A 696 -44.33 0.56 -3.50
C VAL A 696 -43.49 -0.62 -2.99
N LYS A 697 -42.79 -0.50 -1.86
CA LYS A 697 -42.07 -1.61 -1.22
C LYS A 697 -42.94 -2.48 -0.34
N PHE A 698 -44.21 -2.10 -0.12
CA PHE A 698 -45.15 -2.84 0.72
C PHE A 698 -46.23 -3.51 -0.15
N HIS A 699 -46.47 -4.80 0.10
CA HIS A 699 -47.41 -5.60 -0.69
C HIS A 699 -48.85 -5.04 -0.67
N GLN A 700 -49.31 -4.53 0.48
CA GLN A 700 -50.65 -3.97 0.63
C GLN A 700 -50.90 -2.78 -0.32
N THR A 701 -49.85 -2.02 -0.65
CA THR A 701 -49.91 -0.96 -1.66
C THR A 701 -50.27 -1.52 -3.03
N GLY A 702 -49.69 -2.64 -3.43
CA GLY A 702 -50.02 -3.31 -4.70
C GLY A 702 -51.48 -3.75 -4.77
N VAL A 703 -52.01 -4.32 -3.68
CA VAL A 703 -53.41 -4.73 -3.58
C VAL A 703 -54.35 -3.53 -3.74
N VAL A 704 -54.09 -2.43 -3.02
CA VAL A 704 -54.90 -1.22 -3.12
C VAL A 704 -54.82 -0.60 -4.52
N LEU A 705 -53.63 -0.53 -5.12
CA LEU A 705 -53.45 -0.01 -6.47
C LEU A 705 -54.19 -0.86 -7.52
N ALA A 706 -54.15 -2.20 -7.40
CA ALA A 706 -54.88 -3.10 -8.29
C ALA A 706 -56.40 -2.90 -8.16
N ALA A 707 -56.91 -2.76 -6.93
CA ALA A 707 -58.32 -2.49 -6.67
C ALA A 707 -58.76 -1.12 -7.25
N MET A 708 -57.93 -0.08 -7.13
CA MET A 708 -58.19 1.24 -7.72
C MET A 708 -58.24 1.24 -9.26
N GLN A 709 -57.66 0.21 -9.89
CA GLN A 709 -57.51 0.09 -11.35
C GLN A 709 -58.31 -1.10 -11.92
N GLU A 710 -59.18 -1.73 -11.13
CA GLU A 710 -60.00 -2.88 -11.53
C GLU A 710 -59.17 -4.05 -12.12
N CYS A 711 -57.98 -4.30 -11.59
CA CYS A 711 -57.06 -5.37 -12.02
C CYS A 711 -57.12 -6.60 -11.10
N ASP A 712 -56.89 -7.81 -11.64
CA ASP A 712 -56.90 -9.07 -10.86
C ASP A 712 -55.77 -9.12 -9.81
N GLU A 713 -56.14 -9.33 -8.53
CA GLU A 713 -55.24 -9.36 -7.37
C GLU A 713 -54.11 -10.41 -7.44
N THR A 714 -54.32 -11.49 -8.20
CA THR A 714 -53.50 -12.72 -8.18
C THR A 714 -52.11 -12.60 -8.84
N SER A 715 -51.70 -11.41 -9.30
CA SER A 715 -50.43 -11.17 -10.00
C SER A 715 -49.48 -10.17 -9.29
N CYS A 716 -49.75 -9.82 -8.03
CA CYS A 716 -49.02 -8.78 -7.27
C CYS A 716 -47.69 -9.28 -6.67
N THR A 717 -46.59 -9.14 -7.42
CA THR A 717 -45.19 -9.18 -6.96
C THR A 717 -44.63 -7.76 -6.78
N ASP A 718 -43.44 -7.60 -6.19
CA ASP A 718 -42.83 -6.27 -5.97
C ASP A 718 -42.71 -5.45 -7.27
N ASN A 719 -42.31 -6.09 -8.37
CA ASN A 719 -42.21 -5.43 -9.67
C ASN A 719 -43.57 -5.05 -10.26
N SER A 720 -44.65 -5.77 -9.93
CA SER A 720 -45.99 -5.37 -10.37
C SER A 720 -46.59 -4.25 -9.52
N THR A 721 -46.19 -4.08 -8.25
CA THR A 721 -46.58 -2.91 -7.44
C THR A 721 -46.03 -1.61 -8.04
N VAL A 722 -44.76 -1.60 -8.45
CA VAL A 722 -44.14 -0.45 -9.13
C VAL A 722 -44.82 -0.18 -10.48
N TYR A 723 -45.14 -1.23 -11.24
CA TYR A 723 -45.87 -1.11 -12.51
C TYR A 723 -47.26 -0.47 -12.30
N LEU A 724 -48.05 -0.93 -11.34
CA LEU A 724 -49.38 -0.39 -11.04
C LEU A 724 -49.30 1.08 -10.63
N ALA A 725 -48.29 1.45 -9.82
CA ALA A 725 -48.04 2.84 -9.44
C ALA A 725 -47.68 3.70 -10.66
N ILE A 726 -46.82 3.23 -11.56
CA ILE A 726 -46.48 3.93 -12.80
C ILE A 726 -47.71 4.06 -13.71
N HIS A 727 -48.52 3.01 -13.83
CA HIS A 727 -49.75 3.04 -14.62
C HIS A 727 -50.74 4.08 -14.08
N LEU A 728 -50.86 4.19 -12.75
CA LEU A 728 -51.68 5.21 -12.10
C LEU A 728 -51.16 6.62 -12.39
N LEU A 729 -49.84 6.83 -12.31
CA LEU A 729 -49.20 8.10 -12.63
C LEU A 729 -49.36 8.47 -14.12
N VAL A 730 -49.27 7.51 -15.05
CA VAL A 730 -49.49 7.75 -16.48
C VAL A 730 -50.95 8.14 -16.77
N TYR A 731 -51.90 7.51 -16.09
CA TYR A 731 -53.31 7.91 -16.16
C TYR A 731 -53.50 9.36 -15.70
N ARG A 732 -52.88 9.73 -14.56
CA ARG A 732 -52.91 11.11 -14.06
C ARG A 732 -52.21 12.11 -14.98
N LEU A 733 -51.06 11.76 -15.53
CA LEU A 733 -50.34 12.58 -16.51
C LEU A 733 -51.19 12.84 -17.76
N SER A 734 -51.96 11.84 -18.21
CA SER A 734 -52.85 11.99 -19.36
C SER A 734 -53.99 12.98 -19.08
N ALA A 735 -54.51 12.98 -17.84
CA ALA A 735 -55.52 13.95 -17.41
C ALA A 735 -54.94 15.37 -17.34
N GLU A 736 -53.76 15.55 -16.75
CA GLU A 736 -53.07 16.85 -16.69
C GLU A 736 -52.70 17.39 -18.09
N LEU A 737 -52.31 16.51 -19.01
CA LEU A 737 -52.06 16.87 -20.41
C LEU A 737 -53.32 17.36 -21.12
N ALA A 738 -54.47 16.74 -20.86
CA ALA A 738 -55.75 17.17 -21.41
C ALA A 738 -56.13 18.58 -20.91
N GLU A 739 -55.86 18.88 -19.64
CA GLU A 739 -56.06 20.21 -19.06
C GLU A 739 -55.08 21.25 -19.62
N ALA A 740 -53.81 20.87 -19.82
CA ALA A 740 -52.80 21.72 -20.45
C ALA A 740 -53.15 22.07 -21.92
N ASN A 741 -53.72 21.12 -22.66
CA ASN A 741 -54.24 21.35 -24.01
C ASN A 741 -55.43 22.34 -24.02
N HIS A 742 -56.19 22.43 -22.93
CA HIS A 742 -57.28 23.39 -22.77
C HIS A 742 -56.76 24.77 -22.34
N SER A 743 -55.90 24.84 -21.33
CA SER A 743 -55.29 26.06 -20.85
C SER A 743 -53.99 25.78 -20.09
N ILE A 744 -52.87 26.23 -20.66
CA ILE A 744 -51.54 26.11 -20.03
C ILE A 744 -51.51 26.81 -18.66
N LEU A 745 -52.23 27.93 -18.51
CA LEU A 745 -52.23 28.70 -17.26
C LEU A 745 -52.97 27.97 -16.12
N ILE A 746 -54.06 27.27 -16.44
CA ILE A 746 -54.78 26.46 -15.46
C ILE A 746 -53.92 25.24 -15.08
N ALA A 747 -53.40 24.52 -16.07
CA ALA A 747 -52.53 23.36 -15.83
C ALA A 747 -51.27 23.71 -15.02
N ALA A 748 -50.70 24.90 -15.19
CA ALA A 748 -49.56 25.35 -14.38
C ALA A 748 -49.90 25.52 -12.88
N ALA A 749 -51.17 25.76 -12.54
CA ALA A 749 -51.64 25.96 -11.17
C ALA A 749 -52.25 24.70 -10.54
N SER A 750 -52.95 23.87 -11.32
CA SER A 750 -53.71 22.70 -10.84
C SER A 750 -53.02 21.35 -11.03
N GLY A 751 -52.09 21.22 -11.98
CA GLY A 751 -51.46 19.94 -12.32
C GLY A 751 -50.28 20.10 -13.27
N PRO A 752 -49.14 20.66 -12.81
CA PRO A 752 -47.96 20.75 -13.65
C PRO A 752 -47.33 19.36 -13.82
N MET A 753 -47.37 18.87 -15.07
CA MET A 753 -46.88 17.54 -15.48
C MET A 753 -45.46 17.17 -15.01
N TYR A 754 -44.63 18.16 -14.67
CA TYR A 754 -43.28 17.94 -14.16
C TYR A 754 -43.23 17.01 -12.95
N GLY A 755 -44.14 17.19 -11.98
CA GLY A 755 -44.08 16.41 -10.74
C GLY A 755 -44.43 14.94 -10.94
N ILE A 756 -45.46 14.67 -11.75
CA ILE A 756 -45.83 13.30 -12.15
C ILE A 756 -44.70 12.64 -12.96
N LEU A 757 -44.11 13.35 -13.94
CA LEU A 757 -42.96 12.85 -14.72
C LEU A 757 -41.75 12.57 -13.82
N PHE A 758 -41.50 13.41 -12.82
CA PHE A 758 -40.43 13.20 -11.84
C PHE A 758 -40.68 11.93 -11.01
N CYS A 759 -41.90 11.72 -10.52
CA CYS A 759 -42.28 10.49 -9.80
C CYS A 759 -42.07 9.24 -10.66
N ILE A 760 -42.53 9.25 -11.92
CA ILE A 760 -42.33 8.13 -12.87
C ILE A 760 -40.83 7.83 -13.04
N ARG A 761 -40.03 8.87 -13.30
CA ARG A 761 -38.57 8.72 -13.47
C ARG A 761 -37.91 8.10 -12.24
N GLN A 762 -38.29 8.53 -11.03
CA GLN A 762 -37.72 8.01 -9.80
C GLN A 762 -38.09 6.55 -9.56
N LEU A 763 -39.35 6.17 -9.77
CA LEU A 763 -39.79 4.77 -9.67
C LEU A 763 -39.08 3.87 -10.69
N LEU A 764 -38.95 4.33 -11.94
CA LEU A 764 -38.22 3.59 -12.98
C LEU A 764 -36.74 3.38 -12.64
N SER A 765 -36.11 4.34 -11.94
CA SER A 765 -34.69 4.21 -11.55
C SER A 765 -34.44 3.10 -10.51
N ASP A 766 -35.47 2.67 -9.80
CA ASP A 766 -35.39 1.59 -8.80
C ASP A 766 -35.73 0.20 -9.39
N VAL A 767 -36.15 0.12 -10.66
CA VAL A 767 -36.48 -1.14 -11.34
C VAL A 767 -35.23 -1.75 -11.97
N ASN A 768 -34.95 -3.01 -11.67
CA ASN A 768 -33.92 -3.76 -12.38
C ASN A 768 -34.53 -4.40 -13.64
N PHE A 769 -34.12 -3.93 -14.82
CA PHE A 769 -34.62 -4.41 -16.12
C PHE A 769 -33.86 -5.64 -16.66
N THR A 770 -32.87 -6.13 -15.93
CA THR A 770 -32.17 -7.40 -16.19
C THR A 770 -32.88 -8.55 -15.50
#